data_AF-A0A4U9F543-F1
#
_entry.id   AF-A0A4U9F543-F1
#
_cell.length_a   1.000
_cell.length_b   1.000
_cell.length_c   1.000
_cell.angle_alpha   90.00
_cell.angle_beta   90.00
_cell.angle_gamma   90.00
#
_symmetry.space_group_name_H-M   'P 1'
#
loop_
_entity.id
_entity.type
_entity.pdbx_description
1 polymer ?
#
loop_
_entity_poly.entity_id
_entity_poly.type
_entity_poly.pdbx_seq_one_letter_code
_entity_poly.pdbx_strand_id
1 'polypeptide(L)'
;MTLSTMKAMVTEVPANGSKPELIKKDISPPMLEPYEVLVKVATVAQNPTDVSAFDLNLFGNGAVLGCDFAGKIERLGKDVTKVAEGDTIAGLIWGGEIKGLGAYSEYTKAHESICFKVPKSISLTEAATIPLASLTAWLAFFSKDSLNIDRNKPDTTVLVWGGSSSVGQYAIQIATILGFKTVATCSPHSFDLVKSFGATHVFDYNDPNVVKSIKEVAPGLKYVFDTIGKQTSSSKASEAIDENGGTLCTVRPDKSFTENVTEQTKVTPVLVWTTFNRVIQYKKASFPASEDDHKLGVEFNEKLPGWIDEGRIKPNKPKVLGGLDSIPQGFQEHRDGKISGFKIVVTATSTATTLVNFSTPTYSNTRSYCHGQKQYSFIMRLSSLSAALLGAFAWTTSASEFDDENIRSISPYLDSDMQSRWYDFGGDTIIRTDSYIRLTSDRPSQSGWMYSRVPLTATNWQVEVEFKISGKNQLYGDGFAMWITRQRAQQGTVFGGPDNFEGLGVFIDTYKNNRPGVVFPYVMAMYGDGKTSYDKSNDGKHTELAGCSARGIRHASIPTKLRLTYFQDKQLKLELQYKVEDEWQTCFDLEDPPAVPNIAYVGFTAETGELSDNHDIISVAAKNLYTQPGTSSNTGSKSSSSKGKSRKGSGKTTGGQKEGGSWTWFFTKIILFIIVAGGAYVGYTAYRSKAKSHRF
;
A
#
# COMPACT_ATOMS: atom_id res chain seq x y z
N MET A 1 -17.74 23.36 -1.70
CA MET A 1 -16.66 23.51 -0.71
C MET A 1 -15.70 22.34 -0.91
N THR A 2 -14.41 22.59 -1.07
CA THR A 2 -13.40 21.51 -1.09
C THR A 2 -13.29 20.92 0.31
N LEU A 3 -13.63 19.63 0.46
CA LEU A 3 -13.40 18.89 1.70
C LEU A 3 -11.90 18.94 2.03
N SER A 4 -11.55 19.49 3.18
CA SER A 4 -10.15 19.56 3.64
C SER A 4 -9.66 18.24 4.22
N THR A 5 -10.56 17.44 4.80
CA THR A 5 -10.28 16.13 5.39
C THR A 5 -11.47 15.17 5.21
N MET A 6 -11.21 13.87 5.35
CA MET A 6 -12.19 12.78 5.40
C MET A 6 -11.73 11.71 6.40
N LYS A 7 -12.66 10.93 6.95
CA LYS A 7 -12.33 9.80 7.82
C LYS A 7 -11.99 8.54 7.01
N ALA A 8 -10.99 7.80 7.46
CA ALA A 8 -10.62 6.50 6.91
C ALA A 8 -10.07 5.56 7.98
N MET A 9 -10.16 4.25 7.72
CA MET A 9 -9.48 3.22 8.51
C MET A 9 -8.07 3.02 7.96
N VAL A 10 -7.09 3.53 8.69
CA VAL A 10 -5.68 3.55 8.31
C VAL A 10 -4.94 2.43 9.03
N THR A 11 -4.14 1.66 8.30
CA THR A 11 -3.25 0.64 8.87
C THR A 11 -2.08 1.32 9.59
N GLU A 12 -1.87 0.92 10.84
CA GLU A 12 -0.71 1.27 11.66
C GLU A 12 -0.05 0.01 12.21
N VAL A 13 1.27 0.01 12.18
CA VAL A 13 2.16 -1.04 12.66
C VAL A 13 2.88 -0.43 13.85
N PRO A 14 2.56 -0.86 15.08
CA PRO A 14 3.20 -0.30 16.26
C PRO A 14 4.71 -0.56 16.25
N ALA A 15 5.49 0.41 16.73
CA ALA A 15 6.97 0.34 16.75
C ALA A 15 7.54 -0.82 17.58
N ASN A 16 6.73 -1.44 18.44
CA ASN A 16 7.12 -2.62 19.20
C ASN A 16 7.02 -3.93 18.40
N GLY A 17 6.72 -3.87 17.10
CA GLY A 17 6.60 -5.03 16.21
C GLY A 17 5.34 -5.87 16.42
N SER A 18 4.35 -5.34 17.16
CA SER A 18 3.05 -6.01 17.31
C SER A 18 2.25 -6.00 16.01
N LYS A 19 1.16 -6.78 15.98
CA LYS A 19 0.31 -6.93 14.79
C LYS A 19 -0.22 -5.56 14.32
N PRO A 20 -0.42 -5.37 13.01
CA PRO A 20 -1.01 -4.14 12.52
C PRO A 20 -2.40 -3.92 13.13
N GLU A 21 -2.77 -2.64 13.26
CA GLU A 21 -4.05 -2.15 13.76
C GLU A 21 -4.71 -1.26 12.70
N LEU A 22 -6.05 -1.25 12.68
CA LEU A 22 -6.81 -0.30 11.86
C LEU A 22 -7.26 0.85 12.76
N ILE A 23 -6.68 2.03 12.55
CA ILE A 23 -6.97 3.25 13.32
C ILE A 23 -7.82 4.17 12.45
N LYS A 24 -8.92 4.67 13.00
CA LYS A 24 -9.72 5.70 12.33
C LYS A 24 -8.98 7.04 12.40
N LYS A 25 -8.70 7.65 11.25
CA LYS A 25 -8.02 8.95 11.14
C LYS A 25 -8.72 9.90 10.19
N ASP A 26 -8.53 11.19 10.43
CA ASP A 26 -8.80 12.24 9.44
C ASP A 26 -7.60 12.34 8.49
N ILE A 27 -7.84 12.17 7.19
CA ILE A 27 -6.85 12.21 6.11
C ILE A 27 -7.34 13.09 4.97
N SER A 28 -6.46 13.53 4.08
CA SER A 28 -6.85 14.29 2.89
C SER A 28 -7.67 13.43 1.92
N PRO A 29 -8.74 13.96 1.30
CA PRO A 29 -9.43 13.27 0.21
C PRO A 29 -8.48 13.02 -0.98
N PRO A 30 -8.70 11.96 -1.77
CA PRO A 30 -7.82 11.65 -2.88
C PRO A 30 -7.93 12.70 -4.00
N MET A 31 -6.81 12.94 -4.67
CA MET A 31 -6.78 13.69 -5.93
C MET A 31 -7.26 12.80 -7.07
N LEU A 32 -7.96 13.41 -8.04
CA LEU A 32 -8.50 12.71 -9.20
C LEU A 32 -7.56 12.84 -10.38
N GLU A 33 -7.28 11.71 -11.03
CA GLU A 33 -6.77 11.66 -12.39
C GLU A 33 -7.89 12.02 -13.39
N PRO A 34 -7.55 12.28 -14.67
CA PRO A 34 -8.51 12.84 -15.62
C PRO A 34 -9.80 12.04 -15.82
N TYR A 35 -9.72 10.71 -15.83
CA TYR A 35 -10.85 9.78 -16.05
C TYR A 35 -11.42 9.19 -14.76
N GLU A 36 -11.07 9.78 -13.61
CA GLU A 36 -11.52 9.31 -12.31
C GLU A 36 -12.63 10.19 -11.72
N VAL A 37 -13.46 9.59 -10.88
CA VAL A 37 -14.50 10.27 -10.10
C VAL A 37 -14.23 10.14 -8.62
N LEU A 38 -14.51 11.20 -7.86
CA LEU A 38 -14.53 11.17 -6.40
C LEU A 38 -15.89 10.64 -5.96
N VAL A 39 -15.89 9.61 -5.14
CA VAL A 39 -17.10 8.94 -4.69
C VAL A 39 -17.24 9.12 -3.19
N LYS A 40 -18.37 9.70 -2.77
CA LYS A 40 -18.81 9.66 -1.38
C LYS A 40 -19.32 8.26 -1.07
N VAL A 41 -18.53 7.50 -0.33
CA VAL A 41 -18.79 6.10 -0.02
C VAL A 41 -20.00 6.01 0.90
N ALA A 42 -20.99 5.22 0.49
CA ALA A 42 -22.14 4.88 1.32
C ALA A 42 -21.96 3.53 2.01
N THR A 43 -21.41 2.55 1.27
CA THR A 43 -21.20 1.18 1.74
C THR A 43 -19.97 0.57 1.11
N VAL A 44 -19.27 -0.30 1.83
CA VAL A 44 -18.12 -1.08 1.35
C VAL A 44 -18.35 -2.56 1.60
N ALA A 45 -17.77 -3.43 0.78
CA ALA A 45 -17.79 -4.87 1.03
C ALA A 45 -16.39 -5.41 1.30
N GLN A 46 -16.30 -6.36 2.22
CA GLN A 46 -15.03 -6.98 2.56
C GLN A 46 -14.75 -8.18 1.67
N ASN A 47 -13.48 -8.33 1.29
CA ASN A 47 -12.97 -9.43 0.50
C ASN A 47 -11.84 -10.15 1.26
N PRO A 48 -11.59 -11.45 1.00
CA PRO A 48 -10.45 -12.16 1.58
C PRO A 48 -9.09 -11.49 1.30
N THR A 49 -8.98 -10.77 0.18
CA THR A 49 -7.78 -9.99 -0.16
C THR A 49 -7.54 -8.84 0.81
N ASP A 50 -8.59 -8.20 1.33
CA ASP A 50 -8.47 -7.11 2.31
C ASP A 50 -7.91 -7.65 3.63
N VAL A 51 -8.45 -8.78 4.09
CA VAL A 51 -8.02 -9.44 5.33
C VAL A 51 -6.58 -9.94 5.18
N SER A 52 -6.26 -10.57 4.06
CA SER A 52 -4.91 -11.07 3.79
C SER A 52 -3.90 -9.93 3.67
N ALA A 53 -4.27 -8.81 3.03
CA ALA A 53 -3.41 -7.64 2.92
C ALA A 53 -3.11 -7.02 4.27
N PHE A 54 -4.10 -6.98 5.17
CA PHE A 54 -3.93 -6.54 6.53
C PHE A 54 -3.06 -7.49 7.36
N ASP A 55 -3.40 -8.79 7.38
CA ASP A 55 -2.74 -9.79 8.23
C ASP A 55 -1.27 -10.02 7.85
N LEU A 56 -0.96 -9.91 6.56
CA LEU A 56 0.41 -10.01 6.03
C LEU A 56 1.13 -8.66 6.01
N ASN A 57 0.49 -7.59 6.49
CA ASN A 57 1.00 -6.23 6.45
C ASN A 57 1.57 -5.84 5.07
N LEU A 58 0.86 -6.19 3.99
CA LEU A 58 1.40 -6.10 2.62
C LEU A 58 1.77 -4.69 2.22
N PHE A 59 1.03 -3.70 2.74
CA PHE A 59 1.19 -2.32 2.35
C PHE A 59 1.88 -1.47 3.42
N GLY A 60 1.87 -1.85 4.71
CA GLY A 60 2.51 -1.10 5.79
C GLY A 60 1.78 0.18 6.22
N ASN A 61 2.42 0.96 7.10
CA ASN A 61 1.90 2.18 7.74
C ASN A 61 1.27 3.18 6.76
N GLY A 62 0.08 3.70 7.09
CA GLY A 62 -0.60 4.73 6.29
C GLY A 62 -1.44 4.16 5.12
N ALA A 63 -1.50 2.85 4.95
CA ALA A 63 -2.37 2.23 3.96
C ALA A 63 -3.84 2.35 4.38
N VAL A 64 -4.74 2.62 3.42
CA VAL A 64 -6.20 2.48 3.62
C VAL A 64 -6.64 1.31 2.76
N LEU A 65 -7.18 0.26 3.38
CA LEU A 65 -7.57 -0.96 2.67
C LEU A 65 -9.00 -0.85 2.10
N GLY A 66 -9.49 -1.97 1.55
CA GLY A 66 -10.85 -2.10 1.04
C GLY A 66 -10.89 -1.97 -0.48
N CYS A 67 -11.52 -2.93 -1.11
CA CYS A 67 -11.59 -2.99 -2.57
C CYS A 67 -12.95 -2.58 -3.14
N ASP A 68 -14.05 -3.06 -2.56
CA ASP A 68 -15.39 -2.82 -3.09
C ASP A 68 -16.07 -1.65 -2.39
N PHE A 69 -16.72 -0.78 -3.15
CA PHE A 69 -17.57 0.28 -2.63
C PHE A 69 -18.83 0.47 -3.48
N ALA A 70 -19.83 1.09 -2.86
CA ALA A 70 -20.93 1.75 -3.54
C ALA A 70 -21.21 3.11 -2.88
N GLY A 71 -21.53 4.11 -3.69
CA GLY A 71 -21.65 5.48 -3.22
C GLY A 71 -22.08 6.45 -4.31
N LYS A 72 -22.14 7.73 -3.95
CA LYS A 72 -22.57 8.81 -4.83
C LYS A 72 -21.35 9.56 -5.38
N ILE A 73 -21.34 9.88 -6.67
CA ILE A 73 -20.29 10.70 -7.26
C ILE A 73 -20.43 12.14 -6.73
N GLU A 74 -19.35 12.63 -6.12
CA GLU A 74 -19.25 13.98 -5.56
C GLU A 74 -18.54 14.94 -6.52
N ARG A 75 -17.57 14.43 -7.31
CA ARG A 75 -16.78 15.26 -8.23
C ARG A 75 -16.24 14.43 -9.39
N LEU A 76 -16.09 15.05 -10.56
CA LEU A 76 -15.52 14.44 -11.76
C LEU A 76 -14.07 14.89 -12.01
N GLY A 77 -13.27 14.00 -12.58
CA GLY A 77 -12.05 14.34 -13.30
C GLY A 77 -12.37 15.04 -14.62
N LYS A 78 -11.39 15.75 -15.18
CA LYS A 78 -11.59 16.64 -16.32
C LYS A 78 -12.04 15.93 -17.62
N ASP A 79 -11.72 14.65 -17.77
CA ASP A 79 -11.94 13.89 -19.00
C ASP A 79 -13.05 12.82 -18.83
N VAL A 80 -13.77 12.83 -17.70
CA VAL A 80 -14.90 11.92 -17.44
C VAL A 80 -16.10 12.25 -18.32
N THR A 81 -16.69 11.24 -18.96
CA THR A 81 -17.80 11.40 -19.92
C THR A 81 -18.95 10.40 -19.75
N LYS A 82 -18.73 9.25 -19.10
CA LYS A 82 -19.71 8.15 -18.97
C LYS A 82 -20.65 8.28 -17.77
N VAL A 83 -20.25 9.08 -16.77
CA VAL A 83 -20.98 9.28 -15.51
C VAL A 83 -21.03 10.76 -15.15
N ALA A 84 -21.99 11.14 -14.31
CA ALA A 84 -22.21 12.52 -13.90
C ALA A 84 -22.15 12.69 -12.37
N GLU A 85 -21.90 13.92 -11.91
CA GLU A 85 -22.04 14.24 -10.49
C GLU A 85 -23.43 13.89 -9.99
N GLY A 86 -23.48 13.27 -8.82
CA GLY A 86 -24.70 12.81 -8.19
C GLY A 86 -25.23 11.45 -8.64
N ASP A 87 -24.66 10.86 -9.69
CA ASP A 87 -24.92 9.45 -10.01
C ASP A 87 -24.48 8.56 -8.84
N THR A 88 -25.20 7.45 -8.66
CA THR A 88 -24.86 6.42 -7.67
C THR A 88 -24.18 5.26 -8.39
N ILE A 89 -22.95 4.95 -8.00
CA ILE A 89 -22.14 3.92 -8.63
C ILE A 89 -21.67 2.88 -7.62
N ALA A 90 -21.37 1.68 -8.11
CA ALA A 90 -20.56 0.70 -7.42
C ALA A 90 -19.34 0.39 -8.28
N GLY A 91 -18.21 0.12 -7.65
CA GLY A 91 -16.94 -0.07 -8.33
C GLY A 91 -15.91 -0.71 -7.44
N LEU A 92 -14.74 -0.97 -8.03
CA LEU A 92 -13.60 -1.48 -7.31
C LEU A 92 -12.44 -0.49 -7.34
N ILE A 93 -11.64 -0.53 -6.28
CA ILE A 93 -10.36 0.14 -6.16
C ILE A 93 -9.35 -0.86 -5.60
N TRP A 94 -8.07 -0.72 -5.91
CA TRP A 94 -7.05 -1.53 -5.26
C TRP A 94 -6.59 -0.86 -3.95
N GLY A 95 -7.34 -1.11 -2.87
CA GLY A 95 -7.06 -0.50 -1.58
C GLY A 95 -5.69 -0.89 -1.01
N GLY A 96 -4.95 0.12 -0.52
CA GLY A 96 -3.67 -0.03 0.17
C GLY A 96 -2.44 0.17 -0.71
N GLU A 97 -2.57 0.05 -2.03
CA GLU A 97 -1.47 0.27 -2.97
C GLU A 97 -0.94 1.71 -2.90
N ILE A 98 -1.84 2.69 -2.84
CA ILE A 98 -1.51 4.10 -2.63
C ILE A 98 -1.84 4.46 -1.19
N LYS A 99 -0.91 5.11 -0.48
CA LYS A 99 -1.10 5.54 0.90
C LYS A 99 -2.28 6.52 1.00
N GLY A 100 -3.11 6.33 2.02
CA GLY A 100 -4.33 7.11 2.20
C GLY A 100 -5.47 6.79 1.22
N LEU A 101 -5.32 5.79 0.33
CA LEU A 101 -6.32 5.46 -0.68
C LEU A 101 -6.79 4.00 -0.58
N GLY A 102 -8.10 3.85 -0.38
CA GLY A 102 -8.82 2.57 -0.43
C GLY A 102 -10.31 2.81 -0.27
N ALA A 103 -11.09 1.73 -0.19
CA ALA A 103 -12.54 1.83 -0.03
C ALA A 103 -12.97 2.07 1.43
N TYR A 104 -12.16 1.72 2.43
CA TYR A 104 -12.47 1.89 3.86
C TYR A 104 -12.29 3.34 4.34
N SER A 105 -12.94 4.26 3.64
CA SER A 105 -12.92 5.70 3.84
C SER A 105 -14.27 6.32 3.52
N GLU A 106 -14.51 7.56 3.97
CA GLU A 106 -15.72 8.31 3.62
C GLU A 106 -15.74 8.72 2.14
N TYR A 107 -14.57 8.92 1.52
CA TYR A 107 -14.44 9.13 0.09
C TYR A 107 -13.35 8.25 -0.50
N THR A 108 -13.59 7.77 -1.71
CA THR A 108 -12.61 7.04 -2.52
C THR A 108 -12.68 7.52 -3.97
N LYS A 109 -11.87 6.95 -4.86
CA LYS A 109 -11.92 7.26 -6.29
C LYS A 109 -12.21 6.03 -7.13
N ALA A 110 -12.81 6.24 -8.28
CA ALA A 110 -13.11 5.20 -9.26
C ALA A 110 -12.72 5.67 -10.64
N HIS A 111 -12.15 4.80 -11.47
CA HIS A 111 -12.05 5.07 -12.90
C HIS A 111 -13.45 4.91 -13.53
N GLU A 112 -13.89 5.84 -14.39
CA GLU A 112 -15.26 5.84 -14.91
C GLU A 112 -15.64 4.52 -15.62
N SER A 113 -14.67 3.89 -16.30
CA SER A 113 -14.86 2.61 -16.99
C SER A 113 -14.76 1.36 -16.09
N ILE A 114 -14.28 1.50 -14.85
CA ILE A 114 -14.13 0.40 -13.87
C ILE A 114 -15.13 0.57 -12.72
N CYS A 115 -16.32 1.05 -13.07
CA CYS A 115 -17.47 1.15 -12.19
C CYS A 115 -18.76 1.03 -13.01
N PHE A 116 -19.89 0.84 -12.34
CA PHE A 116 -21.21 0.81 -12.99
C PHE A 116 -22.22 1.62 -12.18
N LYS A 117 -23.18 2.24 -12.88
CA LYS A 117 -24.32 2.91 -12.23
C LYS A 117 -25.20 1.87 -11.55
N VAL A 118 -25.47 2.08 -10.26
CA VAL A 118 -26.29 1.14 -9.46
C VAL A 118 -27.74 1.21 -9.93
N PRO A 119 -28.31 0.11 -10.44
CA PRO A 119 -29.71 0.09 -10.83
C PRO A 119 -30.63 0.29 -9.61
N LYS A 120 -31.81 0.87 -9.84
CA LYS A 120 -32.78 1.11 -8.76
C LYS A 120 -33.37 -0.17 -8.16
N SER A 121 -33.24 -1.29 -8.87
CA SER A 121 -33.72 -2.62 -8.47
C SER A 121 -32.94 -3.23 -7.31
N ILE A 122 -31.75 -2.71 -6.96
CA ILE A 122 -30.91 -3.20 -5.87
C ILE A 122 -30.50 -2.08 -4.90
N SER A 123 -30.25 -2.45 -3.64
CA SER A 123 -29.72 -1.55 -2.62
C SER A 123 -28.23 -1.29 -2.79
N LEU A 124 -27.71 -0.24 -2.15
CA LEU A 124 -26.27 0.04 -2.14
C LEU A 124 -25.46 -1.06 -1.45
N THR A 125 -26.01 -1.63 -0.38
CA THR A 125 -25.39 -2.76 0.32
C THR A 125 -25.27 -3.99 -0.56
N GLU A 126 -26.23 -4.24 -1.44
CA GLU A 126 -26.17 -5.32 -2.42
C GLU A 126 -25.19 -4.98 -3.54
N ALA A 127 -25.26 -3.77 -4.09
CA ALA A 127 -24.39 -3.31 -5.17
C ALA A 127 -22.90 -3.39 -4.81
N ALA A 128 -22.53 -3.04 -3.56
CA ALA A 128 -21.16 -3.17 -3.07
C ALA A 128 -20.64 -4.61 -3.05
N THR A 129 -21.49 -5.64 -3.11
CA THR A 129 -21.03 -7.03 -3.10
C THR A 129 -20.51 -7.54 -4.44
N ILE A 130 -20.75 -6.79 -5.52
CA ILE A 130 -20.57 -7.22 -6.91
C ILE A 130 -19.13 -7.01 -7.41
N PRO A 131 -18.53 -5.81 -7.34
CA PRO A 131 -17.47 -5.38 -8.26
C PRO A 131 -16.27 -6.33 -8.37
N LEU A 132 -15.51 -6.56 -7.29
CA LEU A 132 -14.30 -7.38 -7.32
C LEU A 132 -14.60 -8.82 -7.69
N ALA A 133 -15.60 -9.43 -7.06
CA ALA A 133 -15.86 -10.85 -7.21
C ALA A 133 -16.42 -11.21 -8.59
N SER A 134 -17.30 -10.37 -9.14
CA SER A 134 -17.86 -10.58 -10.48
C SER A 134 -16.84 -10.33 -11.58
N LEU A 135 -16.00 -9.29 -11.46
CA LEU A 135 -14.92 -9.04 -12.42
C LEU A 135 -13.82 -10.10 -12.35
N THR A 136 -13.53 -10.65 -11.15
CA THR A 136 -12.63 -11.80 -11.02
C THR A 136 -13.18 -13.00 -11.79
N ALA A 137 -14.47 -13.31 -11.67
CA ALA A 137 -15.09 -14.40 -12.43
C ALA A 137 -15.08 -14.13 -13.95
N TRP A 138 -15.36 -12.90 -14.37
CA TRP A 138 -15.31 -12.50 -15.77
C TRP A 138 -13.92 -12.68 -16.38
N LEU A 139 -12.89 -12.17 -15.72
CA LEU A 139 -11.50 -12.28 -16.18
C LEU A 139 -11.01 -13.73 -16.13
N ALA A 140 -11.38 -14.50 -15.12
CA ALA A 140 -11.01 -15.92 -15.04
C ALA A 140 -11.51 -16.70 -16.27
N PHE A 141 -12.72 -16.41 -16.74
CA PHE A 141 -13.27 -17.05 -17.92
C PHE A 141 -12.66 -16.54 -19.23
N PHE A 142 -12.42 -15.24 -19.38
CA PHE A 142 -12.18 -14.65 -20.71
C PHE A 142 -10.80 -14.01 -20.92
N SER A 143 -10.02 -13.79 -19.87
CA SER A 143 -8.65 -13.31 -20.05
C SER A 143 -7.83 -14.34 -20.81
N LYS A 144 -7.00 -13.86 -21.74
CA LYS A 144 -6.06 -14.68 -22.52
C LYS A 144 -5.08 -15.45 -21.64
N ASP A 145 -4.80 -14.92 -20.45
CA ASP A 145 -3.84 -15.46 -19.49
C ASP A 145 -4.52 -16.34 -18.42
N SER A 146 -5.86 -16.48 -18.46
CA SER A 146 -6.65 -17.31 -17.54
C SER A 146 -7.22 -18.55 -18.24
N LEU A 147 -8.55 -18.78 -18.27
CA LEU A 147 -9.15 -19.93 -18.97
C LEU A 147 -9.33 -19.70 -20.48
N ASN A 148 -9.45 -18.44 -20.89
CA ASN A 148 -9.63 -18.03 -22.29
C ASN A 148 -10.73 -18.85 -23.02
N ILE A 149 -11.90 -18.96 -22.39
CA ILE A 149 -13.04 -19.74 -22.90
C ILE A 149 -13.65 -19.02 -24.10
N ASP A 150 -13.88 -19.75 -25.19
CA ASP A 150 -14.59 -19.25 -26.36
C ASP A 150 -16.07 -19.01 -26.04
N ARG A 151 -16.46 -17.73 -26.02
CA ARG A 151 -17.80 -17.25 -25.69
C ARG A 151 -18.87 -17.69 -26.70
N ASN A 152 -18.47 -18.08 -27.91
CA ASN A 152 -19.37 -18.48 -28.99
C ASN A 152 -19.68 -19.99 -28.99
N LYS A 153 -19.20 -20.72 -27.98
CA LYS A 153 -19.48 -22.15 -27.81
C LYS A 153 -20.44 -22.35 -26.63
N PRO A 154 -21.75 -22.13 -26.83
CA PRO A 154 -22.74 -22.56 -25.85
C PRO A 154 -22.59 -24.06 -25.61
N ASP A 155 -23.04 -24.54 -24.46
CA ASP A 155 -22.83 -25.91 -23.96
C ASP A 155 -21.39 -26.26 -23.53
N THR A 156 -20.43 -25.32 -23.57
CA THR A 156 -19.11 -25.54 -22.96
C THR A 156 -19.28 -25.87 -21.48
N THR A 157 -18.69 -26.99 -21.04
CA THR A 157 -18.74 -27.40 -19.64
C THR A 157 -17.61 -26.75 -18.84
N VAL A 158 -17.97 -26.14 -17.71
CA VAL A 158 -17.02 -25.53 -16.77
C VAL A 158 -17.28 -26.07 -15.37
N LEU A 159 -16.21 -26.47 -14.68
CA LEU A 159 -16.25 -26.80 -13.26
C LEU A 159 -15.88 -25.57 -12.43
N VAL A 160 -16.78 -25.14 -11.56
CA VAL A 160 -16.52 -24.11 -10.55
C VAL A 160 -16.29 -24.78 -9.19
N TRP A 161 -15.03 -24.93 -8.81
CA TRP A 161 -14.68 -25.46 -7.49
C TRP A 161 -14.89 -24.37 -6.42
N GLY A 162 -15.82 -24.59 -5.49
CA GLY A 162 -16.24 -23.59 -4.51
C GLY A 162 -17.40 -22.69 -4.95
N GLY A 163 -18.42 -23.25 -5.61
CA GLY A 163 -19.56 -22.51 -6.17
C GLY A 163 -20.36 -21.65 -5.19
N SER A 164 -20.29 -21.89 -3.87
CA SER A 164 -20.94 -21.05 -2.86
C SER A 164 -20.10 -19.83 -2.42
N SER A 165 -18.84 -19.73 -2.85
CA SER A 165 -18.00 -18.55 -2.61
C SER A 165 -18.55 -17.32 -3.35
N SER A 166 -18.17 -16.11 -2.93
CA SER A 166 -18.62 -14.87 -3.60
C SER A 166 -18.27 -14.88 -5.09
N VAL A 167 -17.03 -15.25 -5.44
CA VAL A 167 -16.58 -15.39 -6.84
C VAL A 167 -17.31 -16.53 -7.55
N GLY A 168 -17.49 -17.68 -6.89
CA GLY A 168 -18.16 -18.85 -7.45
C GLY A 168 -19.62 -18.57 -7.83
N GLN A 169 -20.35 -17.84 -6.98
CA GLN A 169 -21.73 -17.44 -7.27
C GLN A 169 -21.82 -16.58 -8.55
N TYR A 170 -20.91 -15.62 -8.75
CA TYR A 170 -20.91 -14.83 -9.99
C TYR A 170 -20.42 -15.64 -11.20
N ALA A 171 -19.44 -16.53 -11.03
CA ALA A 171 -18.97 -17.41 -12.09
C ALA A 171 -20.10 -18.29 -12.65
N ILE A 172 -20.94 -18.87 -11.78
CA ILE A 172 -22.09 -19.68 -12.20
C ILE A 172 -23.12 -18.84 -12.95
N GLN A 173 -23.44 -17.64 -12.47
CA GLN A 173 -24.42 -16.76 -13.13
C GLN A 173 -23.93 -16.28 -14.49
N ILE A 174 -22.64 -15.90 -14.60
CA ILE A 174 -22.01 -15.52 -15.86
C ILE A 174 -21.99 -16.70 -16.85
N ALA A 175 -21.64 -17.90 -16.38
CA ALA A 175 -21.67 -19.10 -17.20
C ALA A 175 -23.09 -19.38 -17.73
N THR A 176 -24.10 -19.23 -16.87
CA THR A 176 -25.52 -19.39 -17.22
C THR A 176 -25.97 -18.36 -18.26
N ILE A 177 -25.57 -17.09 -18.11
CA ILE A 177 -25.83 -16.01 -19.06
C ILE A 177 -25.33 -16.33 -20.48
N LEU A 178 -24.23 -17.09 -20.59
CA LEU A 178 -23.57 -17.47 -21.83
C LEU A 178 -23.97 -18.87 -22.33
N GLY A 179 -24.86 -19.57 -21.63
CA GLY A 179 -25.30 -20.91 -21.99
C GLY A 179 -24.26 -22.00 -21.75
N PHE A 180 -23.29 -21.79 -20.87
CA PHE A 180 -22.33 -22.82 -20.46
C PHE A 180 -22.98 -23.81 -19.48
N LYS A 181 -22.51 -25.06 -19.49
CA LYS A 181 -22.92 -26.09 -18.52
C LYS A 181 -22.04 -26.01 -17.29
N THR A 182 -22.61 -25.61 -16.16
CA THR A 182 -21.82 -25.42 -14.94
C THR A 182 -21.96 -26.59 -13.96
N VAL A 183 -20.86 -27.29 -13.73
CA VAL A 183 -20.72 -28.19 -12.58
C VAL A 183 -20.08 -27.40 -11.44
N ALA A 184 -20.57 -27.54 -10.22
CA ALA A 184 -20.04 -26.83 -9.07
C ALA A 184 -19.79 -27.74 -7.87
N THR A 185 -18.88 -27.33 -6.99
CA THR A 185 -18.72 -27.96 -5.67
C THR A 185 -18.97 -26.96 -4.55
N CYS A 186 -19.66 -27.38 -3.49
CA CYS A 186 -19.85 -26.59 -2.27
C CYS A 186 -20.28 -27.50 -1.11
N SER A 187 -20.50 -26.94 0.09
CA SER A 187 -21.09 -27.72 1.18
C SER A 187 -22.59 -27.99 0.93
N PRO A 188 -23.15 -29.13 1.37
CA PRO A 188 -24.53 -29.54 1.09
C PRO A 188 -25.59 -28.48 1.41
N HIS A 189 -25.43 -27.74 2.51
CA HIS A 189 -26.36 -26.69 2.91
C HIS A 189 -26.44 -25.51 1.92
N SER A 190 -25.52 -25.42 0.94
CA SER A 190 -25.49 -24.39 -0.10
C SER A 190 -25.92 -24.90 -1.47
N PHE A 191 -26.33 -26.17 -1.60
CA PHE A 191 -26.68 -26.76 -2.90
C PHE A 191 -27.80 -26.00 -3.59
N ASP A 192 -28.89 -25.71 -2.87
CA ASP A 192 -30.05 -25.03 -3.45
C ASP A 192 -29.71 -23.60 -3.89
N LEU A 193 -28.89 -22.90 -3.11
CA LEU A 193 -28.38 -21.58 -3.47
C LEU A 193 -27.60 -21.64 -4.79
N VAL A 194 -26.63 -22.55 -4.89
CA VAL A 194 -25.75 -22.71 -6.06
C VAL A 194 -26.54 -23.15 -7.30
N LYS A 195 -27.52 -24.05 -7.15
CA LYS A 195 -28.45 -24.44 -8.22
C LYS A 195 -29.33 -23.28 -8.67
N SER A 196 -29.79 -22.44 -7.74
CA SER A 196 -30.63 -21.27 -8.07
C SER A 196 -29.92 -20.23 -8.95
N PHE A 197 -28.59 -20.27 -9.00
CA PHE A 197 -27.77 -19.44 -9.88
C PHE A 197 -27.49 -20.07 -11.25
N GLY A 198 -27.87 -21.33 -11.47
CA GLY A 198 -27.78 -22.02 -12.76
C GLY A 198 -26.79 -23.18 -12.85
N ALA A 199 -26.19 -23.61 -11.72
CA ALA A 199 -25.37 -24.82 -11.73
C ALA A 199 -26.24 -26.05 -12.08
N THR A 200 -25.83 -26.80 -13.10
CA THR A 200 -26.54 -27.99 -13.59
C THR A 200 -26.33 -29.18 -12.66
N HIS A 201 -25.13 -29.31 -12.12
CA HIS A 201 -24.77 -30.32 -11.12
C HIS A 201 -24.01 -29.68 -9.97
N VAL A 202 -24.30 -30.10 -8.73
CA VAL A 202 -23.64 -29.60 -7.53
C VAL A 202 -23.24 -30.79 -6.64
N PHE A 203 -21.99 -30.84 -6.23
CA PHE A 203 -21.42 -31.93 -5.43
C PHE A 203 -20.81 -31.42 -4.12
N ASP A 204 -20.77 -32.30 -3.11
CA ASP A 204 -20.03 -32.02 -1.88
C ASP A 204 -18.54 -32.22 -2.16
N TYR A 205 -17.74 -31.18 -1.95
CA TYR A 205 -16.28 -31.28 -2.14
C TYR A 205 -15.61 -32.22 -1.12
N ASN A 206 -16.29 -32.60 -0.03
CA ASN A 206 -15.79 -33.57 0.94
C ASN A 206 -16.11 -35.02 0.59
N ASP A 207 -16.95 -35.28 -0.42
CA ASP A 207 -17.26 -36.64 -0.84
C ASP A 207 -15.98 -37.28 -1.42
N PRO A 208 -15.51 -38.44 -0.90
CA PRO A 208 -14.33 -39.11 -1.44
C PRO A 208 -14.47 -39.49 -2.92
N ASN A 209 -15.70 -39.62 -3.43
CA ASN A 209 -16.00 -39.94 -4.82
C ASN A 209 -16.28 -38.70 -5.69
N VAL A 210 -16.17 -37.48 -5.14
CA VAL A 210 -16.55 -36.24 -5.83
C VAL A 210 -15.98 -36.12 -7.24
N VAL A 211 -14.71 -36.47 -7.42
CA VAL A 211 -14.02 -36.40 -8.72
C VAL A 211 -14.63 -37.39 -9.72
N LYS A 212 -14.93 -38.62 -9.27
CA LYS A 212 -15.57 -39.63 -10.10
C LYS A 212 -16.94 -39.16 -10.56
N SER A 213 -17.76 -38.66 -9.63
CA SER A 213 -19.10 -38.15 -9.95
C SER A 213 -19.07 -36.94 -10.88
N ILE A 214 -18.07 -36.05 -10.75
CA ILE A 214 -17.87 -34.94 -11.69
C ILE A 214 -17.55 -35.47 -13.10
N LYS A 215 -16.64 -36.45 -13.22
CA LYS A 215 -16.29 -37.03 -14.53
C LYS A 215 -17.46 -37.73 -15.22
N GLU A 216 -18.35 -38.35 -14.45
CA GLU A 216 -19.55 -39.01 -14.98
C GLU A 216 -20.52 -38.01 -15.65
N VAL A 217 -20.67 -36.80 -15.09
CA VAL A 217 -21.60 -35.78 -15.62
C VAL A 217 -20.94 -34.78 -16.56
N ALA A 218 -19.61 -34.66 -16.52
CA ALA A 218 -18.80 -33.76 -17.34
C ALA A 218 -17.65 -34.51 -18.04
N PRO A 219 -17.95 -35.49 -18.92
CA PRO A 219 -16.92 -36.15 -19.70
C PRO A 219 -16.20 -35.13 -20.59
N GLY A 220 -14.87 -35.25 -20.72
CA GLY A 220 -14.08 -34.31 -21.54
C GLY A 220 -13.87 -32.92 -20.92
N LEU A 221 -13.99 -32.78 -19.59
CA LEU A 221 -13.84 -31.49 -18.90
C LEU A 221 -12.47 -30.84 -19.16
N LYS A 222 -12.48 -29.64 -19.76
CA LYS A 222 -11.26 -28.87 -20.07
C LYS A 222 -11.07 -27.61 -19.23
N TYR A 223 -12.13 -27.10 -18.60
CA TYR A 223 -12.11 -25.80 -17.93
C TYR A 223 -12.50 -25.94 -16.46
N VAL A 224 -11.57 -25.60 -15.57
CA VAL A 224 -11.78 -25.62 -14.12
C VAL A 224 -11.44 -24.25 -13.55
N PHE A 225 -12.35 -23.68 -12.77
CA PHE A 225 -12.10 -22.47 -12.00
C PHE A 225 -12.10 -22.78 -10.51
N ASP A 226 -10.93 -22.72 -9.87
CA ASP A 226 -10.79 -22.82 -8.42
C ASP A 226 -10.96 -21.44 -7.77
N THR A 227 -12.11 -21.26 -7.13
CA THR A 227 -12.49 -20.03 -6.43
C THR A 227 -12.09 -20.03 -4.94
N ILE A 228 -11.45 -21.10 -4.47
CA ILE A 228 -11.06 -21.30 -3.07
C ILE A 228 -9.57 -21.02 -2.87
N GLY A 229 -8.72 -21.56 -3.75
CA GLY A 229 -7.27 -21.36 -3.71
C GLY A 229 -6.65 -21.76 -2.37
N LYS A 230 -6.97 -22.95 -1.86
CA LYS A 230 -6.38 -23.54 -0.65
C LYS A 230 -5.57 -24.79 -1.03
N GLN A 231 -4.75 -25.27 -0.10
CA GLN A 231 -3.80 -26.39 -0.29
C GLN A 231 -4.38 -27.63 -0.96
N THR A 232 -5.66 -27.93 -0.77
CA THR A 232 -6.31 -29.12 -1.34
C THR A 232 -7.23 -28.82 -2.51
N SER A 233 -7.66 -27.58 -2.73
CA SER A 233 -8.70 -27.27 -3.70
C SER A 233 -8.23 -27.46 -5.14
N SER A 234 -7.12 -26.81 -5.53
CA SER A 234 -6.61 -26.87 -6.90
C SER A 234 -6.16 -28.28 -7.28
N SER A 235 -5.47 -28.97 -6.36
CA SER A 235 -5.06 -30.36 -6.56
C SER A 235 -6.28 -31.25 -6.82
N LYS A 236 -7.28 -31.25 -5.92
CA LYS A 236 -8.46 -32.10 -6.06
C LYS A 236 -9.32 -31.75 -7.28
N ALA A 237 -9.47 -30.46 -7.58
CA ALA A 237 -10.20 -29.99 -8.75
C ALA A 237 -9.53 -30.39 -10.06
N SER A 238 -8.19 -30.40 -10.10
CA SER A 238 -7.44 -30.82 -11.29
C SER A 238 -7.63 -32.30 -11.64
N GLU A 239 -7.88 -33.17 -10.65
CA GLU A 239 -8.15 -34.59 -10.90
C GLU A 239 -9.40 -34.82 -11.77
N ALA A 240 -10.34 -33.85 -11.81
CA ALA A 240 -11.53 -33.91 -12.64
C ALA A 240 -11.28 -33.57 -14.13
N ILE A 241 -10.13 -32.97 -14.47
CA ILE A 241 -9.77 -32.61 -15.84
C ILE A 241 -9.56 -33.88 -16.68
N ASP A 242 -9.97 -33.80 -17.94
CA ASP A 242 -9.79 -34.86 -18.92
C ASP A 242 -8.32 -35.28 -19.07
N GLU A 243 -8.09 -36.55 -19.39
CA GLU A 243 -6.74 -37.10 -19.58
C GLU A 243 -5.99 -36.45 -20.75
N ASN A 244 -6.71 -35.91 -21.75
CA ASN A 244 -6.12 -35.17 -22.86
C ASN A 244 -5.75 -33.72 -22.50
N GLY A 245 -5.92 -33.34 -21.23
CA GLY A 245 -5.50 -32.07 -20.67
C GLY A 245 -6.56 -30.97 -20.71
N GLY A 246 -6.28 -29.93 -19.94
CA GLY A 246 -7.17 -28.79 -19.72
C GLY A 246 -6.49 -27.69 -18.93
N THR A 247 -7.24 -26.62 -18.64
CA THR A 247 -6.74 -25.48 -17.87
C THR A 247 -7.51 -25.35 -16.56
N LEU A 248 -6.75 -25.18 -15.47
CA LEU A 248 -7.25 -24.79 -14.17
C LEU A 248 -6.83 -23.34 -13.90
N CYS A 249 -7.80 -22.46 -13.73
CA CYS A 249 -7.59 -21.10 -13.26
C CYS A 249 -7.77 -21.04 -11.75
N THR A 250 -6.84 -20.39 -11.04
CA THR A 250 -6.90 -20.20 -9.58
C THR A 250 -6.98 -18.71 -9.22
N VAL A 251 -7.72 -18.38 -8.16
CA VAL A 251 -7.78 -17.03 -7.58
C VAL A 251 -6.49 -16.62 -6.85
N ARG A 252 -5.42 -17.43 -6.89
CA ARG A 252 -4.09 -17.11 -6.32
C ARG A 252 -3.18 -16.52 -7.40
N PRO A 253 -2.84 -15.21 -7.35
CA PRO A 253 -1.99 -14.59 -8.36
C PRO A 253 -0.59 -15.18 -8.46
N ASP A 254 -0.05 -15.66 -7.32
CA ASP A 254 1.26 -16.32 -7.22
C ASP A 254 1.18 -17.84 -7.47
N LYS A 255 0.00 -18.36 -7.86
CA LYS A 255 -0.28 -19.79 -8.04
C LYS A 255 0.07 -20.64 -6.80
N SER A 256 0.05 -20.04 -5.61
CA SER A 256 0.23 -20.80 -4.38
C SER A 256 -0.79 -21.92 -4.29
N PHE A 257 -0.40 -23.06 -3.71
CA PHE A 257 -1.26 -24.22 -3.47
C PHE A 257 -1.62 -25.04 -4.73
N THR A 258 -0.79 -24.96 -5.77
CA THR A 258 -0.97 -25.73 -7.01
C THR A 258 0.16 -26.72 -7.27
N GLU A 259 0.94 -27.09 -6.25
CA GLU A 259 2.11 -27.95 -6.40
C GLU A 259 1.74 -29.41 -6.74
N ASN A 260 0.55 -29.85 -6.30
CA ASN A 260 0.04 -31.22 -6.49
C ASN A 260 -1.10 -31.30 -7.51
N VAL A 261 -1.15 -30.40 -8.49
CA VAL A 261 -2.09 -30.55 -9.60
C VAL A 261 -1.65 -31.68 -10.52
N THR A 262 -2.60 -32.31 -11.21
CA THR A 262 -2.28 -33.37 -12.17
C THR A 262 -1.43 -32.86 -13.34
N GLU A 263 -0.53 -33.69 -13.87
CA GLU A 263 0.47 -33.31 -14.88
C GLU A 263 -0.14 -32.75 -16.17
N GLN A 264 -1.31 -33.24 -16.58
CA GLN A 264 -2.02 -32.78 -17.78
C GLN A 264 -2.71 -31.42 -17.60
N THR A 265 -2.66 -30.82 -16.41
CA THR A 265 -3.35 -29.57 -16.09
C THR A 265 -2.42 -28.36 -16.28
N LYS A 266 -2.80 -27.46 -17.18
CA LYS A 266 -2.20 -26.12 -17.25
C LYS A 266 -2.78 -25.24 -16.14
N VAL A 267 -1.93 -24.70 -15.27
CA VAL A 267 -2.35 -23.78 -14.20
C VAL A 267 -2.18 -22.32 -14.60
N THR A 268 -3.26 -21.56 -14.53
CA THR A 268 -3.28 -20.10 -14.76
C THR A 268 -3.80 -19.35 -13.54
N PRO A 269 -3.33 -18.12 -13.27
CA PRO A 269 -3.94 -17.27 -12.25
C PRO A 269 -5.04 -16.40 -12.86
N VAL A 270 -5.86 -15.79 -12.01
CA VAL A 270 -6.62 -14.59 -12.35
C VAL A 270 -6.18 -13.45 -11.43
N LEU A 271 -6.02 -12.25 -12.00
CA LEU A 271 -5.61 -11.06 -11.27
C LEU A 271 -6.50 -9.89 -11.66
N VAL A 272 -7.51 -9.60 -10.84
CA VAL A 272 -8.52 -8.56 -11.16
C VAL A 272 -7.94 -7.17 -11.38
N TRP A 273 -6.79 -6.86 -10.78
CA TRP A 273 -6.13 -5.56 -10.88
C TRP A 273 -5.61 -5.25 -12.29
N THR A 274 -5.42 -6.24 -13.16
CA THR A 274 -5.01 -6.01 -14.55
C THR A 274 -6.04 -5.19 -15.33
N THR A 275 -7.30 -5.16 -14.87
CA THR A 275 -8.37 -4.32 -15.45
C THR A 275 -8.07 -2.82 -15.38
N PHE A 276 -7.14 -2.37 -14.53
CA PHE A 276 -6.75 -0.96 -14.46
C PHE A 276 -5.77 -0.52 -15.56
N ASN A 277 -5.40 -1.41 -16.48
CA ASN A 277 -4.46 -1.15 -17.59
C ASN A 277 -3.16 -0.44 -17.15
N ARG A 278 -2.57 -0.90 -16.05
CA ARG A 278 -1.30 -0.39 -15.54
C ARG A 278 -0.46 -1.53 -15.02
N VAL A 279 0.83 -1.28 -14.85
CA VAL A 279 1.73 -2.25 -14.24
C VAL A 279 1.27 -2.51 -12.80
N ILE A 280 1.04 -3.79 -12.47
CA ILE A 280 0.58 -4.24 -11.16
C ILE A 280 1.75 -4.88 -10.43
N GLN A 281 2.12 -4.32 -9.27
CA GLN A 281 3.17 -4.85 -8.41
C GLN A 281 2.55 -5.63 -7.25
N TYR A 282 2.64 -6.95 -7.28
CA TYR A 282 2.10 -7.82 -6.22
C TYR A 282 3.23 -8.61 -5.56
N LYS A 283 3.59 -8.24 -4.32
CA LYS A 283 4.76 -8.77 -3.61
C LYS A 283 6.03 -8.59 -4.45
N LYS A 284 6.66 -9.69 -4.89
CA LYS A 284 7.85 -9.71 -5.76
C LYS A 284 7.51 -9.86 -7.24
N ALA A 285 6.24 -10.09 -7.58
CA ALA A 285 5.78 -10.30 -8.94
C ALA A 285 5.31 -8.97 -9.56
N SER A 286 5.69 -8.78 -10.82
CA SER A 286 5.27 -7.64 -11.64
C SER A 286 4.41 -8.18 -12.79
N PHE A 287 3.20 -7.64 -12.93
CA PHE A 287 2.31 -7.96 -14.03
C PHE A 287 2.22 -6.73 -14.94
N PRO A 288 2.43 -6.87 -16.26
CA PRO A 288 2.37 -5.75 -17.19
C PRO A 288 0.95 -5.17 -17.29
N ALA A 289 0.84 -3.97 -17.82
CA ALA A 289 -0.45 -3.41 -18.21
C ALA A 289 -1.13 -4.34 -19.23
N SER A 290 -2.44 -4.57 -19.07
CA SER A 290 -3.22 -5.46 -19.92
C SER A 290 -4.40 -4.69 -20.52
N GLU A 291 -4.22 -4.24 -21.76
CA GLU A 291 -5.31 -3.56 -22.50
C GLU A 291 -6.48 -4.52 -22.76
N ASP A 292 -6.20 -5.81 -22.95
CA ASP A 292 -7.22 -6.85 -23.16
C ASP A 292 -8.08 -7.04 -21.90
N ASP A 293 -7.47 -7.15 -20.71
CA ASP A 293 -8.22 -7.28 -19.46
C ASP A 293 -8.97 -5.98 -19.10
N HIS A 294 -8.41 -4.83 -19.48
CA HIS A 294 -9.12 -3.56 -19.36
C HIS A 294 -10.38 -3.56 -20.22
N LYS A 295 -10.28 -3.90 -21.51
CA LYS A 295 -11.43 -4.00 -22.42
C LYS A 295 -12.48 -4.97 -21.90
N LEU A 296 -12.06 -6.13 -21.39
CA LEU A 296 -12.97 -7.09 -20.75
C LEU A 296 -13.69 -6.48 -19.54
N GLY A 297 -12.98 -5.75 -18.69
CA GLY A 297 -13.58 -5.09 -17.52
C GLY A 297 -14.56 -3.99 -17.89
N VAL A 298 -14.22 -3.16 -18.89
CA VAL A 298 -15.11 -2.12 -19.42
C VAL A 298 -16.38 -2.75 -19.99
N GLU A 299 -16.24 -3.77 -20.85
CA GLU A 299 -17.39 -4.48 -21.44
C GLU A 299 -18.31 -5.05 -20.36
N PHE A 300 -17.74 -5.67 -19.33
CA PHE A 300 -18.51 -6.26 -18.24
C PHE A 300 -19.29 -5.20 -17.46
N ASN A 301 -18.64 -4.11 -17.05
CA ASN A 301 -19.29 -3.04 -16.31
C ASN A 301 -20.39 -2.32 -17.11
N GLU A 302 -20.24 -2.22 -18.44
CA GLU A 302 -21.29 -1.66 -19.32
C GLU A 302 -22.53 -2.56 -19.39
N LYS A 303 -22.37 -3.88 -19.35
CA LYS A 303 -23.48 -4.86 -19.38
C LYS A 303 -24.16 -5.06 -18.03
N LEU A 304 -23.39 -4.90 -16.96
CA LEU A 304 -23.80 -5.29 -15.61
C LEU A 304 -25.11 -4.64 -15.13
N PRO A 305 -25.38 -3.33 -15.32
CA PRO A 305 -26.66 -2.73 -14.94
C PRO A 305 -27.86 -3.43 -15.58
N GLY A 306 -27.79 -3.74 -16.88
CA GLY A 306 -28.86 -4.43 -17.61
C GLY A 306 -29.08 -5.85 -17.09
N TRP A 307 -28.00 -6.60 -16.85
CA TRP A 307 -28.11 -7.95 -16.28
C TRP A 307 -28.66 -7.98 -14.85
N ILE A 308 -28.41 -6.93 -14.07
CA ILE A 308 -29.00 -6.78 -12.72
C ILE A 308 -30.50 -6.50 -12.82
N ASP A 309 -30.92 -5.55 -13.67
CA ASP A 309 -32.34 -5.22 -13.85
C ASP A 309 -33.15 -6.39 -14.44
N GLU A 310 -32.54 -7.20 -15.30
CA GLU A 310 -33.10 -8.45 -15.82
C GLU A 310 -33.10 -9.59 -14.78
N GLY A 311 -32.46 -9.42 -13.62
CA GLY A 311 -32.31 -10.45 -12.58
C GLY A 311 -31.40 -11.61 -12.95
N ARG A 312 -30.57 -11.45 -14.00
CA ARG A 312 -29.60 -12.45 -14.48
C ARG A 312 -28.30 -12.43 -13.67
N ILE A 313 -27.94 -11.28 -13.13
CA ILE A 313 -26.93 -11.15 -12.08
C ILE A 313 -27.64 -10.71 -10.80
N LYS A 314 -27.63 -11.60 -9.81
CA LYS A 314 -28.11 -11.35 -8.47
C LYS A 314 -26.92 -11.08 -7.54
N PRO A 315 -26.97 -10.01 -6.73
CA PRO A 315 -25.94 -9.70 -5.74
C PRO A 315 -25.75 -10.84 -4.73
N ASN A 316 -24.56 -10.96 -4.14
CA ASN A 316 -24.41 -11.82 -2.97
C ASN A 316 -25.23 -11.25 -1.80
N LYS A 317 -25.75 -12.12 -0.94
CA LYS A 317 -26.47 -11.70 0.25
C LYS A 317 -25.57 -10.85 1.17
N PRO A 318 -25.90 -9.59 1.47
CA PRO A 318 -25.10 -8.78 2.38
C PRO A 318 -25.40 -9.15 3.84
N LYS A 319 -24.35 -9.21 4.67
CA LYS A 319 -24.44 -9.11 6.13
C LYS A 319 -23.90 -7.74 6.54
N VAL A 320 -24.80 -6.86 6.96
CA VAL A 320 -24.50 -5.44 7.15
C VAL A 320 -23.99 -5.17 8.57
N LEU A 321 -22.86 -4.47 8.67
CA LEU A 321 -22.32 -3.89 9.90
C LEU A 321 -22.33 -2.35 9.79
N GLY A 322 -22.50 -1.67 10.93
CA GLY A 322 -22.65 -0.22 10.98
C GLY A 322 -21.32 0.51 11.23
N GLY A 323 -20.95 1.44 10.36
CA GLY A 323 -19.84 2.36 10.55
C GLY A 323 -18.47 1.74 10.27
N LEU A 324 -17.53 2.57 9.80
CA LEU A 324 -16.16 2.14 9.48
C LEU A 324 -15.42 1.45 10.65
N ASP A 325 -15.78 1.73 11.91
CA ASP A 325 -15.19 1.06 13.09
C ASP A 325 -15.51 -0.44 13.16
N SER A 326 -16.50 -0.90 12.39
CA SER A 326 -16.89 -2.31 12.31
C SER A 326 -16.04 -3.13 11.33
N ILE A 327 -15.10 -2.51 10.61
CA ILE A 327 -14.21 -3.22 9.66
C ILE A 327 -13.39 -4.33 10.37
N PRO A 328 -12.73 -4.09 11.53
CA PRO A 328 -12.03 -5.14 12.26
C PRO A 328 -12.92 -6.32 12.68
N GLN A 329 -14.19 -6.07 13.02
CA GLN A 329 -15.14 -7.14 13.33
C GLN A 329 -15.35 -8.06 12.13
N GLY A 330 -15.57 -7.49 10.94
CA GLY A 330 -15.73 -8.26 9.71
C GLY A 330 -14.48 -9.10 9.37
N PHE A 331 -13.29 -8.54 9.58
CA PHE A 331 -12.03 -9.28 9.41
C PHE A 331 -11.95 -10.46 10.38
N GLN A 332 -12.37 -10.26 11.64
CA GLN A 332 -12.38 -11.35 12.61
C GLN A 332 -13.39 -12.44 12.23
N GLU A 333 -14.57 -12.09 11.73
CA GLU A 333 -15.53 -13.10 11.24
C GLU A 333 -14.99 -13.93 10.06
N HIS A 334 -14.17 -13.32 9.19
CA HIS A 334 -13.47 -14.05 8.14
C HIS A 334 -12.47 -15.06 8.73
N ARG A 335 -11.62 -14.62 9.67
CA ARG A 335 -10.62 -15.48 10.35
C ARG A 335 -11.28 -16.63 11.11
N ASP A 336 -12.42 -16.37 11.74
CA ASP A 336 -13.21 -17.35 12.48
C ASP A 336 -13.94 -18.35 11.56
N GLY A 337 -13.90 -18.16 10.23
CA GLY A 337 -14.60 -19.03 9.28
C GLY A 337 -16.14 -18.94 9.35
N LYS A 338 -16.68 -17.83 9.88
CA LYS A 338 -18.14 -17.64 10.06
C LYS A 338 -18.87 -17.23 8.79
N ILE A 339 -18.13 -16.86 7.73
CA ILE A 339 -18.71 -16.38 6.48
C ILE A 339 -19.09 -17.57 5.60
N SER A 340 -20.40 -17.74 5.38
CA SER A 340 -20.95 -18.80 4.53
C SER A 340 -22.22 -18.32 3.83
N GLY A 341 -22.19 -18.22 2.50
CA GLY A 341 -23.34 -17.81 1.68
C GLY A 341 -23.74 -16.33 1.80
N PHE A 342 -22.92 -15.49 2.45
CA PHE A 342 -23.11 -14.04 2.52
C PHE A 342 -21.78 -13.30 2.38
N LYS A 343 -21.82 -11.99 2.13
CA LYS A 343 -20.66 -11.09 2.11
C LYS A 343 -20.79 -10.03 3.20
N ILE A 344 -19.71 -9.76 3.94
CA ILE A 344 -19.71 -8.68 4.94
C ILE A 344 -19.73 -7.34 4.21
N VAL A 345 -20.68 -6.49 4.59
CA VAL A 345 -20.84 -5.13 4.08
C VAL A 345 -20.83 -4.17 5.25
N VAL A 346 -20.12 -3.06 5.13
CA VAL A 346 -20.05 -2.02 6.16
C VAL A 346 -20.63 -0.73 5.61
N THR A 347 -21.59 -0.13 6.32
CA THR A 347 -22.13 1.19 5.98
C THR A 347 -21.21 2.29 6.49
N ALA A 348 -21.13 3.42 5.78
CA ALA A 348 -20.39 4.58 6.26
C ALA A 348 -21.00 5.17 7.55
N THR A 349 -22.33 5.08 7.70
CA THR A 349 -23.07 5.49 8.91
C THR A 349 -23.05 4.42 10.00
N SER A 350 -23.05 4.83 11.27
CA SER A 350 -23.08 3.94 12.45
C SER A 350 -24.35 3.09 12.58
N THR A 351 -25.43 3.46 11.89
CA THR A 351 -26.65 2.66 11.82
C THR A 351 -26.55 1.60 10.73
N ALA A 352 -26.61 0.32 11.11
CA ALA A 352 -26.76 -0.80 10.19
C ALA A 352 -28.19 -0.81 9.61
N THR A 353 -28.42 -0.02 8.57
CA THR A 353 -29.69 0.02 7.84
C THR A 353 -29.42 -0.15 6.35
N THR A 354 -30.20 -1.01 5.69
CA THR A 354 -30.17 -1.15 4.23
C THR A 354 -30.50 0.20 3.60
N LEU A 355 -29.51 0.84 2.96
CA LEU A 355 -29.71 2.10 2.26
C LEU A 355 -30.44 1.81 0.94
N VAL A 356 -31.72 2.15 0.91
CA VAL A 356 -32.56 2.11 -0.30
C VAL A 356 -32.33 3.43 -1.06
N ASN A 357 -32.22 3.37 -2.40
CA ASN A 357 -32.06 4.55 -3.23
C ASN A 357 -33.21 5.55 -2.99
N PHE A 358 -32.91 6.73 -2.44
CA PHE A 358 -33.91 7.77 -2.18
C PHE A 358 -34.39 8.39 -3.50
N SER A 359 -35.67 8.19 -3.82
CA SER A 359 -36.43 9.08 -4.71
C SER A 359 -37.28 10.05 -3.88
N THR A 360 -37.43 11.28 -4.37
CA THR A 360 -38.38 12.28 -3.87
C THR A 360 -39.79 11.68 -3.75
N PRO A 361 -40.55 11.96 -2.67
CA PRO A 361 -41.85 11.36 -2.47
C PRO A 361 -42.90 12.05 -3.36
N THR A 362 -43.43 11.34 -4.34
CA THR A 362 -44.75 11.63 -4.89
C THR A 362 -45.81 11.11 -3.91
N TYR A 363 -46.66 12.02 -3.44
CA TYR A 363 -47.80 11.71 -2.59
C TYR A 363 -48.72 10.67 -3.25
N SER A 364 -48.95 9.54 -2.57
CA SER A 364 -50.20 8.80 -2.74
C SER A 364 -50.64 8.20 -1.40
N ASN A 365 -51.86 8.56 -1.03
CA ASN A 365 -52.59 8.06 0.13
C ASN A 365 -52.83 6.55 0.00
N THR A 366 -52.55 5.78 1.05
CA THR A 366 -53.49 4.75 1.50
C THR A 366 -53.27 4.38 2.97
N ARG A 367 -54.41 4.20 3.64
CA ARG A 367 -54.62 3.97 5.07
C ARG A 367 -54.25 2.56 5.55
N SER A 368 -53.86 2.53 6.83
CA SER A 368 -54.15 1.51 7.86
C SER A 368 -53.54 0.11 7.72
N TYR A 369 -52.81 -0.34 8.75
CA TYR A 369 -53.33 -1.25 9.78
C TYR A 369 -52.38 -1.30 10.98
N CYS A 370 -52.91 -1.07 12.19
CA CYS A 370 -52.21 -1.19 13.47
C CYS A 370 -52.47 -2.55 14.13
N HIS A 371 -51.39 -3.22 14.54
CA HIS A 371 -51.31 -4.20 15.63
C HIS A 371 -49.81 -4.36 15.92
N GLY A 372 -49.23 -4.34 17.12
CA GLY A 372 -49.73 -4.44 18.47
C GLY A 372 -48.71 -5.30 19.26
N GLN A 373 -48.19 -4.77 20.38
CA GLN A 373 -47.46 -5.47 21.46
C GLN A 373 -46.01 -5.91 21.17
N LYS A 374 -45.04 -5.94 22.11
CA LYS A 374 -44.94 -5.56 23.53
C LYS A 374 -43.44 -5.48 23.86
N GLN A 375 -43.07 -4.53 24.71
CA GLN A 375 -41.76 -4.45 25.37
C GLN A 375 -41.59 -5.56 26.41
N TYR A 376 -40.38 -6.11 26.55
CA TYR A 376 -39.85 -6.58 27.83
C TYR A 376 -38.38 -6.19 27.96
N SER A 377 -38.11 -5.43 29.01
CA SER A 377 -36.79 -5.18 29.59
C SER A 377 -36.58 -6.16 30.73
N PHE A 378 -35.39 -6.76 30.86
CA PHE A 378 -34.95 -7.31 32.14
C PHE A 378 -33.44 -7.18 32.32
N ILE A 379 -33.07 -6.78 33.53
CA ILE A 379 -31.75 -6.38 34.01
C ILE A 379 -31.00 -7.59 34.59
N MET A 380 -29.73 -7.70 34.18
CA MET A 380 -28.51 -8.02 34.95
C MET A 380 -28.60 -8.83 36.25
N ARG A 381 -27.77 -9.90 36.37
CA ARG A 381 -26.99 -10.20 37.59
C ARG A 381 -25.78 -11.10 37.31
N LEU A 382 -24.70 -10.76 38.04
CA LEU A 382 -23.35 -11.30 38.05
C LEU A 382 -23.25 -12.75 38.53
N SER A 383 -22.22 -13.46 38.05
CA SER A 383 -21.44 -14.39 38.87
C SER A 383 -19.99 -14.47 38.38
N SER A 384 -19.08 -14.39 39.34
CA SER A 384 -17.64 -14.25 39.27
C SER A 384 -16.86 -15.58 39.28
N LEU A 385 -15.60 -15.49 38.82
CA LEU A 385 -14.38 -16.21 39.25
C LEU A 385 -13.90 -17.49 38.52
N SER A 386 -12.63 -17.38 38.10
CA SER A 386 -11.55 -18.38 38.03
C SER A 386 -11.35 -19.16 36.73
N ALA A 387 -10.28 -18.85 35.98
CA ALA A 387 -9.02 -19.58 36.04
C ALA A 387 -8.06 -19.12 34.93
N ALA A 388 -6.84 -18.79 35.33
CA ALA A 388 -5.70 -18.54 34.45
C ALA A 388 -4.94 -19.85 34.16
N LEU A 389 -4.12 -19.78 33.09
CA LEU A 389 -2.86 -20.50 32.80
C LEU A 389 -2.83 -21.62 31.75
N LEU A 390 -1.75 -21.50 30.96
CA LEU A 390 -1.07 -22.44 30.03
C LEU A 390 -1.55 -22.40 28.57
N GLY A 391 -0.69 -22.17 27.56
CA GLY A 391 0.77 -22.04 27.56
C GLY A 391 1.29 -21.56 26.21
N ALA A 392 2.39 -20.82 26.27
CA ALA A 392 3.19 -20.37 25.15
C ALA A 392 4.13 -21.49 24.67
N PHE A 393 4.29 -21.62 23.36
CA PHE A 393 5.47 -22.20 22.73
C PHE A 393 5.92 -21.25 21.62
N ALA A 394 6.93 -20.43 21.91
CA ALA A 394 7.67 -19.67 20.93
C ALA A 394 9.02 -20.34 20.76
N TRP A 395 9.28 -20.85 19.55
CA TRP A 395 10.61 -21.26 19.12
C TRP A 395 11.37 -20.01 18.71
N THR A 396 12.54 -19.84 19.28
CA THR A 396 13.52 -18.82 18.93
C THR A 396 14.27 -19.25 17.67
N THR A 397 14.06 -18.56 16.56
CA THR A 397 15.06 -18.49 15.49
C THR A 397 15.61 -17.07 15.49
N SER A 398 16.91 -16.99 15.72
CA SER A 398 17.81 -15.83 15.64
C SER A 398 17.28 -14.69 14.77
N ALA A 399 16.93 -13.59 15.43
CA ALA A 399 16.74 -12.30 14.80
C ALA A 399 18.10 -11.84 14.25
N SER A 400 18.25 -11.89 12.92
CA SER A 400 19.16 -10.97 12.25
C SER A 400 18.55 -9.58 12.38
N GLU A 401 19.34 -8.63 12.89
CA GLU A 401 19.02 -7.20 12.89
C GLU A 401 18.50 -6.78 11.52
N PHE A 402 17.25 -6.32 11.46
CA PHE A 402 16.68 -5.66 10.30
C PHE A 402 16.39 -4.22 10.70
N ASP A 403 17.18 -3.31 10.13
CA ASP A 403 17.06 -1.86 10.26
C ASP A 403 15.65 -1.37 9.92
N ASP A 404 15.18 -0.48 10.79
CA ASP A 404 13.88 0.17 10.79
C ASP A 404 14.04 1.56 10.13
N GLU A 405 13.85 1.67 8.81
CA GLU A 405 13.83 2.98 8.13
C GLU A 405 12.70 3.13 7.08
N ASN A 406 11.92 4.20 7.27
CA ASN A 406 10.86 4.70 6.39
C ASN A 406 11.35 4.99 4.95
N ILE A 407 10.49 4.69 3.96
CA ILE A 407 10.65 4.91 2.51
C ILE A 407 12.02 4.48 2.00
N ARG A 408 12.09 3.23 1.51
CA ARG A 408 13.29 2.64 0.91
C ARG A 408 13.98 3.60 -0.05
N SER A 409 15.31 3.65 0.04
CA SER A 409 16.24 4.11 -0.99
C SER A 409 15.67 3.79 -2.38
N ILE A 410 15.23 4.82 -3.11
CA ILE A 410 14.77 4.66 -4.48
C ILE A 410 16.04 4.70 -5.31
N SER A 411 16.69 3.55 -5.44
CA SER A 411 17.63 3.31 -6.53
C SER A 411 16.87 3.63 -7.83
N PRO A 412 17.24 4.68 -8.58
CA PRO A 412 16.32 5.27 -9.56
C PRO A 412 16.22 4.47 -10.87
N TYR A 413 16.49 3.17 -10.82
CA TYR A 413 16.79 2.35 -11.97
C TYR A 413 15.57 1.81 -12.69
N LEU A 414 15.82 1.63 -13.98
CA LEU A 414 14.87 1.30 -15.02
C LEU A 414 14.17 -0.04 -14.75
N ASP A 415 12.90 -0.11 -15.12
CA ASP A 415 12.21 -1.37 -15.35
C ASP A 415 12.64 -2.00 -16.69
N SER A 416 12.04 -3.14 -17.02
CA SER A 416 12.32 -3.89 -18.25
C SER A 416 12.07 -3.11 -19.53
N ASP A 417 11.34 -1.99 -19.47
CA ASP A 417 11.01 -1.13 -20.61
C ASP A 417 11.94 0.08 -20.72
N MET A 418 13.06 0.07 -19.99
CA MET A 418 14.03 1.17 -19.91
C MET A 418 13.42 2.48 -19.38
N GLN A 419 12.35 2.41 -18.57
CA GLN A 419 11.73 3.57 -17.91
C GLN A 419 11.89 3.51 -16.38
N SER A 420 12.09 4.65 -15.71
CA SER A 420 12.06 4.67 -14.24
C SER A 420 10.65 4.93 -13.76
N ARG A 421 10.18 4.14 -12.79
CA ARG A 421 8.85 4.27 -12.19
C ARG A 421 8.65 5.59 -11.43
N TRP A 422 9.73 6.16 -10.93
CA TRP A 422 9.71 7.31 -10.02
C TRP A 422 10.24 8.58 -10.67
N TYR A 423 11.06 8.45 -11.70
CA TYR A 423 11.73 9.59 -12.34
C TYR A 423 11.56 9.54 -13.85
N ASP A 424 11.26 10.69 -14.45
CA ASP A 424 11.54 10.95 -15.85
C ASP A 424 12.99 11.41 -15.98
N PHE A 425 13.62 11.14 -17.11
CA PHE A 425 14.96 11.58 -17.43
C PHE A 425 15.04 11.94 -18.90
N GLY A 426 16.01 12.78 -19.26
CA GLY A 426 16.20 13.22 -20.64
C GLY A 426 17.51 13.96 -20.85
N GLY A 427 17.68 14.47 -22.07
CA GLY A 427 18.96 15.02 -22.53
C GLY A 427 20.03 13.94 -22.68
N ASP A 428 21.25 14.22 -22.27
CA ASP A 428 22.41 13.32 -22.33
C ASP A 428 22.49 12.32 -21.15
N THR A 429 21.40 12.16 -20.40
CA THR A 429 21.37 11.31 -19.19
C THR A 429 21.62 9.84 -19.54
N ILE A 430 22.62 9.22 -18.91
CA ILE A 430 22.96 7.80 -19.07
C ILE A 430 22.55 7.03 -17.82
N ILE A 431 21.89 5.90 -18.01
CA ILE A 431 21.39 5.08 -16.90
C ILE A 431 22.15 3.77 -16.84
N ARG A 432 22.81 3.52 -15.72
CA ARG A 432 23.44 2.25 -15.37
C ARG A 432 22.60 1.62 -14.27
N THR A 433 21.75 0.68 -14.66
CA THR A 433 20.66 0.11 -13.84
C THR A 433 21.11 -0.58 -12.55
N ASP A 434 22.39 -0.84 -12.39
CA ASP A 434 23.00 -1.48 -11.22
C ASP A 434 23.83 -0.51 -10.36
N SER A 435 24.03 0.74 -10.81
CA SER A 435 25.10 1.60 -10.27
C SER A 435 24.73 3.07 -10.06
N TYR A 436 24.27 3.77 -11.11
CA TYR A 436 24.00 5.23 -11.05
C TYR A 436 23.17 5.73 -12.23
N ILE A 437 22.56 6.90 -12.05
CA ILE A 437 22.05 7.74 -13.14
C ILE A 437 22.98 8.91 -13.34
N ARG A 438 23.62 8.95 -14.50
CA ARG A 438 24.59 9.97 -14.88
C ARG A 438 23.89 11.07 -15.66
N LEU A 439 23.78 12.25 -15.07
CA LEU A 439 23.16 13.42 -15.71
C LEU A 439 24.00 13.90 -16.89
N THR A 440 25.31 14.05 -16.71
CA THR A 440 26.25 14.35 -17.80
C THR A 440 27.51 13.51 -17.65
N SER A 441 28.13 13.18 -18.78
CA SER A 441 29.43 12.53 -18.82
C SER A 441 30.55 13.57 -18.85
N ASP A 442 31.77 13.14 -18.51
CA ASP A 442 33.00 13.89 -18.69
C ASP A 442 33.33 14.05 -20.19
N ARG A 443 32.49 14.82 -20.87
CA ARG A 443 32.53 15.23 -22.27
C ARG A 443 31.99 16.67 -22.35
N PRO A 444 32.54 17.51 -23.24
CA PRO A 444 32.02 18.84 -23.46
C PRO A 444 30.58 18.84 -24.00
N SER A 445 29.86 19.93 -23.77
CA SER A 445 28.54 20.21 -24.38
C SER A 445 27.49 19.13 -24.12
N GLN A 446 27.33 18.71 -22.86
CA GLN A 446 26.29 17.78 -22.43
C GLN A 446 25.26 18.51 -21.57
N SER A 447 24.00 18.12 -21.66
CA SER A 447 22.92 18.60 -20.79
C SER A 447 21.97 17.46 -20.50
N GLY A 448 21.84 17.10 -19.22
CA GLY A 448 20.96 16.01 -18.81
C GLY A 448 20.18 16.34 -17.55
N TRP A 449 19.03 15.69 -17.42
CA TRP A 449 18.11 15.92 -16.32
C TRP A 449 17.39 14.65 -15.89
N MET A 450 16.96 14.68 -14.63
CA MET A 450 16.11 13.70 -13.97
C MET A 450 15.06 14.45 -13.15
N TYR A 451 13.79 14.09 -13.22
CA TYR A 451 12.73 14.70 -12.41
C TYR A 451 11.75 13.66 -11.89
N SER A 452 11.34 13.78 -10.63
CA SER A 452 10.33 12.91 -10.03
C SER A 452 9.00 13.01 -10.79
N ARG A 453 8.34 11.87 -11.04
CA ARG A 453 7.00 11.80 -11.63
C ARG A 453 5.91 12.21 -10.63
N VAL A 454 6.15 11.96 -9.35
CA VAL A 454 5.23 12.24 -8.24
C VAL A 454 5.74 13.47 -7.48
N PRO A 455 4.88 14.47 -7.21
CA PRO A 455 5.29 15.64 -6.45
C PRO A 455 5.47 15.33 -4.95
N LEU A 456 6.38 16.08 -4.32
CA LEU A 456 6.47 16.26 -2.88
C LEU A 456 5.34 17.19 -2.44
N THR A 457 4.38 16.64 -1.69
CA THR A 457 3.17 17.37 -1.24
C THR A 457 3.14 17.62 0.27
N ALA A 458 4.16 17.20 1.01
CA ALA A 458 4.26 17.43 2.45
C ALA A 458 4.76 18.84 2.73
N THR A 459 4.25 19.46 3.80
CA THR A 459 4.70 20.78 4.26
C THR A 459 6.07 20.74 4.93
N ASN A 460 6.42 19.59 5.55
CA ASN A 460 7.74 19.36 6.12
C ASN A 460 8.30 18.05 5.58
N TRP A 461 9.57 18.08 5.18
CA TRP A 461 10.19 16.97 4.50
C TRP A 461 11.71 16.97 4.70
N GLN A 462 12.30 15.81 4.46
CA GLN A 462 13.73 15.60 4.39
C GLN A 462 14.04 14.84 3.11
N VAL A 463 14.94 15.35 2.29
CA VAL A 463 15.44 14.66 1.10
C VAL A 463 16.91 14.34 1.32
N GLU A 464 17.24 13.05 1.28
CA GLU A 464 18.60 12.54 1.28
C GLU A 464 18.98 12.08 -0.14
N VAL A 465 20.14 12.50 -0.61
CA VAL A 465 20.67 12.21 -1.94
C VAL A 465 22.08 11.68 -1.80
N GLU A 466 22.34 10.52 -2.38
CA GLU A 466 23.69 10.00 -2.57
C GLU A 466 24.12 10.27 -4.02
N PHE A 467 25.30 10.85 -4.20
CA PHE A 467 25.79 11.24 -5.52
C PHE A 467 27.31 11.14 -5.61
N LYS A 468 27.85 11.31 -6.82
CA LYS A 468 29.29 11.33 -7.09
C LYS A 468 29.62 12.28 -8.23
N ILE A 469 30.64 13.11 -8.02
CA ILE A 469 31.22 13.97 -9.05
C ILE A 469 32.64 13.51 -9.36
N SER A 470 32.95 13.25 -10.63
CA SER A 470 34.28 12.79 -11.04
C SER A 470 34.64 13.17 -12.47
N GLY A 471 35.87 13.60 -12.73
CA GLY A 471 36.38 13.84 -14.08
C GLY A 471 37.84 13.45 -14.25
N LYS A 472 38.33 13.40 -15.48
CA LYS A 472 39.72 13.03 -15.78
C LYS A 472 40.68 14.21 -15.66
N ASN A 473 40.16 15.44 -15.79
CA ASN A 473 40.95 16.66 -15.85
C ASN A 473 41.11 17.33 -14.49
N GLN A 474 42.21 18.06 -14.28
CA GLN A 474 42.40 18.87 -13.07
C GLN A 474 41.48 20.09 -13.01
N LEU A 475 40.93 20.50 -14.15
CA LEU A 475 39.90 21.52 -14.25
C LEU A 475 38.52 20.90 -13.99
N TYR A 476 37.64 21.69 -13.37
CA TYR A 476 36.34 21.25 -12.86
C TYR A 476 35.27 21.68 -13.86
N GLY A 477 34.24 20.85 -14.05
CA GLY A 477 33.01 21.27 -14.75
C GLY A 477 32.15 22.15 -13.85
N ASP A 478 31.05 22.67 -14.39
CA ASP A 478 30.17 23.61 -13.67
C ASP A 478 29.51 22.96 -12.45
N GLY A 479 29.14 21.68 -12.53
CA GLY A 479 28.53 20.93 -11.43
C GLY A 479 27.12 20.47 -11.77
N PHE A 480 26.28 20.30 -10.75
CA PHE A 480 24.87 19.97 -10.93
C PHE A 480 23.98 20.69 -9.94
N ALA A 481 22.69 20.77 -10.27
CA ALA A 481 21.66 21.36 -9.42
C ALA A 481 20.61 20.32 -9.03
N MET A 482 20.15 20.41 -7.79
CA MET A 482 18.96 19.75 -7.27
C MET A 482 17.83 20.79 -7.17
N TRP A 483 16.63 20.40 -7.58
CA TRP A 483 15.46 21.26 -7.68
C TRP A 483 14.34 20.73 -6.79
N ILE A 484 13.69 21.61 -6.04
CA ILE A 484 12.40 21.39 -5.38
C ILE A 484 11.47 22.50 -5.90
N THR A 485 10.95 22.29 -7.10
CA THR A 485 10.28 23.34 -7.90
C THR A 485 8.90 22.93 -8.34
N ARG A 486 8.03 23.91 -8.59
CA ARG A 486 6.69 23.66 -9.13
C ARG A 486 6.74 23.14 -10.56
N GLN A 487 7.63 23.69 -11.38
CA GLN A 487 7.90 23.23 -12.74
C GLN A 487 8.73 21.96 -12.71
N ARG A 488 8.52 21.07 -13.68
CA ARG A 488 9.29 19.83 -13.86
C ARG A 488 9.86 19.72 -15.28
N ALA A 489 10.99 19.05 -15.42
CA ALA A 489 11.58 18.66 -16.71
C ALA A 489 11.76 19.83 -17.70
N GLN A 490 12.08 21.02 -17.19
CA GLN A 490 12.43 22.16 -18.02
C GLN A 490 13.95 22.25 -18.11
N GLN A 491 14.47 22.19 -19.34
CA GLN A 491 15.87 22.48 -19.58
C GLN A 491 16.08 23.98 -19.68
N GLY A 492 17.27 24.39 -19.27
CA GLY A 492 17.72 25.75 -19.46
C GLY A 492 19.22 25.80 -19.24
N THR A 493 19.69 27.00 -18.95
CA THR A 493 21.12 27.31 -18.99
C THR A 493 21.71 27.55 -17.60
N VAL A 494 20.95 27.18 -16.55
CA VAL A 494 21.36 27.28 -15.15
C VAL A 494 21.62 25.85 -14.68
N PHE A 495 22.86 25.37 -14.82
CA PHE A 495 23.23 23.98 -14.53
C PHE A 495 22.34 22.97 -15.28
N GLY A 496 21.95 23.28 -16.52
CA GLY A 496 21.01 22.48 -17.31
C GLY A 496 19.51 22.64 -16.96
N GLY A 497 19.18 23.43 -15.94
CA GLY A 497 17.81 23.74 -15.50
C GLY A 497 17.34 25.13 -15.93
N PRO A 498 16.05 25.46 -15.68
CA PRO A 498 15.42 26.68 -16.18
C PRO A 498 15.93 27.92 -15.44
N ASP A 499 16.00 29.03 -16.16
CA ASP A 499 16.43 30.33 -15.61
C ASP A 499 15.41 30.89 -14.61
N ASN A 500 14.14 30.94 -15.02
CA ASN A 500 13.04 31.39 -14.18
C ASN A 500 12.31 30.17 -13.57
N PHE A 501 12.64 29.85 -12.32
CA PHE A 501 12.03 28.73 -11.58
C PHE A 501 11.25 29.20 -10.35
N GLU A 502 10.19 28.48 -9.97
CA GLU A 502 9.39 28.75 -8.77
C GLU A 502 9.66 27.63 -7.74
N GLY A 503 10.38 27.96 -6.67
CA GLY A 503 10.75 27.02 -5.61
C GLY A 503 12.22 27.09 -5.21
N LEU A 504 12.77 25.98 -4.72
CA LEU A 504 14.13 25.91 -4.19
C LEU A 504 15.07 25.24 -5.20
N GLY A 505 16.22 25.87 -5.46
CA GLY A 505 17.35 25.27 -6.17
C GLY A 505 18.54 25.11 -5.22
N VAL A 506 19.15 23.92 -5.19
CA VAL A 506 20.40 23.64 -4.47
C VAL A 506 21.48 23.31 -5.48
N PHE A 507 22.48 24.18 -5.59
CA PHE A 507 23.54 24.10 -6.59
C PHE A 507 24.80 23.55 -5.94
N ILE A 508 25.37 22.50 -6.53
CA ILE A 508 26.68 21.96 -6.17
C ILE A 508 27.63 22.42 -7.28
N ASP A 509 28.22 23.60 -7.07
CA ASP A 509 29.08 24.25 -8.05
C ASP A 509 30.54 23.81 -7.86
N THR A 510 31.09 23.18 -8.88
CA THR A 510 32.48 22.70 -8.86
C THR A 510 33.44 23.66 -9.55
N TYR A 511 32.95 24.62 -10.34
CA TYR A 511 33.79 25.52 -11.12
C TYR A 511 33.93 26.89 -10.46
N LYS A 512 35.15 27.43 -10.49
CA LYS A 512 35.42 28.73 -9.89
C LYS A 512 35.05 29.86 -10.86
N ASN A 513 33.81 30.31 -10.78
CA ASN A 513 33.37 31.56 -11.40
C ASN A 513 33.78 32.78 -10.54
N ASN A 514 33.46 34.00 -10.99
CA ASN A 514 33.99 35.27 -10.48
C ASN A 514 33.41 35.68 -9.09
N ARG A 515 33.48 34.76 -8.11
CA ARG A 515 32.90 34.92 -6.78
C ARG A 515 34.00 35.14 -5.72
N PRO A 516 34.19 36.37 -5.22
CA PRO A 516 35.22 36.66 -4.23
C PRO A 516 34.84 36.11 -2.85
N GLY A 517 35.80 35.49 -2.16
CA GLY A 517 35.69 35.11 -0.75
C GLY A 517 35.20 33.69 -0.45
N VAL A 518 34.96 32.85 -1.47
CA VAL A 518 34.54 31.45 -1.29
C VAL A 518 35.55 30.46 -1.87
N VAL A 519 35.60 29.26 -1.30
CA VAL A 519 36.41 28.14 -1.81
C VAL A 519 35.50 27.15 -2.53
N PHE A 520 35.83 26.83 -3.78
CA PHE A 520 35.12 25.84 -4.58
C PHE A 520 35.68 24.41 -4.34
N PRO A 521 34.86 23.35 -4.47
CA PRO A 521 33.43 23.38 -4.79
C PRO A 521 32.57 24.06 -3.73
N TYR A 522 31.51 24.75 -4.15
CA TYR A 522 30.62 25.53 -3.31
C TYR A 522 29.20 25.00 -3.42
N VAL A 523 28.54 24.76 -2.28
CA VAL A 523 27.16 24.29 -2.23
C VAL A 523 26.29 25.42 -1.73
N MET A 524 25.21 25.74 -2.46
CA MET A 524 24.37 26.89 -2.17
C MET A 524 22.90 26.60 -2.46
N ALA A 525 22.02 27.21 -1.67
CA ALA A 525 20.59 27.19 -1.88
C ALA A 525 20.11 28.57 -2.35
N MET A 526 19.18 28.57 -3.32
CA MET A 526 18.53 29.77 -3.83
C MET A 526 17.03 29.56 -3.92
N TYR A 527 16.28 30.63 -3.72
CA TYR A 527 14.85 30.64 -3.94
C TYR A 527 14.52 31.38 -5.24
N GLY A 528 13.78 30.72 -6.12
CA GLY A 528 13.25 31.31 -7.33
C GLY A 528 11.78 31.67 -7.15
N ASP A 529 11.43 32.90 -7.54
CA ASP A 529 10.06 33.44 -7.53
C ASP A 529 9.31 33.24 -8.87
N GLY A 530 9.94 32.53 -9.81
CA GLY A 530 9.45 32.31 -11.17
C GLY A 530 9.61 33.50 -12.12
N LYS A 531 10.26 34.59 -11.71
CA LYS A 531 10.39 35.83 -12.50
C LYS A 531 11.81 36.39 -12.56
N THR A 532 12.58 36.21 -11.50
CA THR A 532 13.94 36.73 -11.37
C THR A 532 14.92 35.81 -12.10
N SER A 533 15.64 36.37 -13.08
CA SER A 533 16.64 35.65 -13.87
C SER A 533 17.92 35.40 -13.05
N TYR A 534 18.56 34.25 -13.29
CA TYR A 534 19.79 33.83 -12.65
C TYR A 534 20.99 34.63 -13.17
N ASP A 535 21.69 35.32 -12.25
CA ASP A 535 22.93 36.02 -12.59
C ASP A 535 24.10 35.03 -12.74
N LYS A 536 24.29 34.57 -13.97
CA LYS A 536 25.42 33.68 -14.33
C LYS A 536 26.79 34.28 -14.09
N SER A 537 26.92 35.61 -14.13
CA SER A 537 28.24 36.25 -14.02
C SER A 537 28.77 36.23 -12.59
N ASN A 538 27.87 36.06 -11.60
CA ASN A 538 28.21 36.03 -10.18
C ASN A 538 27.57 34.83 -9.44
N ASP A 539 27.30 33.73 -10.15
CA ASP A 539 26.67 32.50 -9.63
C ASP A 539 25.44 32.75 -8.75
N GLY A 540 24.53 33.62 -9.19
CA GLY A 540 23.28 33.90 -8.48
C GLY A 540 23.45 34.44 -7.06
N LYS A 541 24.62 35.02 -6.72
CA LYS A 541 24.95 35.52 -5.36
C LYS A 541 23.88 36.42 -4.74
N HIS A 542 23.16 37.20 -5.55
CA HIS A 542 22.14 38.13 -5.06
C HIS A 542 20.81 37.44 -4.68
N THR A 543 20.57 36.22 -5.14
CA THR A 543 19.38 35.37 -4.84
C THR A 543 19.71 34.19 -3.94
N GLU A 544 20.94 34.15 -3.40
CA GLU A 544 21.39 33.13 -2.48
C GLU A 544 20.71 33.26 -1.11
N LEU A 545 20.17 32.14 -0.62
CA LEU A 545 19.66 32.04 0.73
C LEU A 545 20.79 31.74 1.72
N ALA A 546 21.57 30.71 1.42
CA ALA A 546 22.70 30.26 2.24
C ALA A 546 23.59 29.29 1.44
N GLY A 547 24.84 29.11 1.88
CA GLY A 547 25.78 28.22 1.24
C GLY A 547 27.05 27.96 2.05
N CYS A 548 27.85 26.98 1.64
CA CYS A 548 29.11 26.61 2.28
C CYS A 548 30.15 26.10 1.27
N SER A 549 31.43 26.21 1.62
CA SER A 549 32.52 25.61 0.86
C SER A 549 32.68 24.12 1.18
N ALA A 550 32.59 23.27 0.15
CA ALA A 550 32.64 21.81 0.24
C ALA A 550 33.91 21.23 -0.41
N ARG A 551 35.09 21.69 0.04
CA ARG A 551 36.39 21.26 -0.52
C ARG A 551 36.59 19.76 -0.36
N GLY A 552 36.71 19.04 -1.47
CA GLY A 552 36.94 17.58 -1.52
C GLY A 552 35.71 16.76 -1.94
N ILE A 553 34.59 17.40 -2.31
CA ILE A 553 33.39 16.70 -2.76
C ILE A 553 33.54 16.07 -4.15
N ARG A 554 34.36 16.67 -5.03
CA ARG A 554 34.78 16.07 -6.30
C ARG A 554 35.87 15.03 -6.02
N HIS A 555 35.72 13.83 -6.57
CA HIS A 555 36.58 12.67 -6.28
C HIS A 555 36.64 12.27 -4.79
N ALA A 556 35.55 12.47 -4.05
CA ALA A 556 35.44 11.97 -2.68
C ALA A 556 35.75 10.46 -2.64
N SER A 557 36.55 10.05 -1.65
CA SER A 557 36.96 8.66 -1.44
C SER A 557 35.87 7.81 -0.78
N ILE A 558 34.82 8.45 -0.27
CA ILE A 558 33.67 7.83 0.38
C ILE A 558 32.38 8.22 -0.38
N PRO A 559 31.28 7.48 -0.19
CA PRO A 559 29.98 7.88 -0.70
C PRO A 559 29.62 9.31 -0.25
N THR A 560 29.36 10.18 -1.23
CA THR A 560 28.97 11.56 -0.94
C THR A 560 27.46 11.61 -0.78
N LYS A 561 27.00 12.10 0.38
CA LYS A 561 25.58 12.27 0.68
C LYS A 561 25.25 13.71 1.02
N LEU A 562 24.06 14.13 0.63
CA LEU A 562 23.43 15.39 0.95
C LEU A 562 22.10 15.12 1.64
N ARG A 563 21.80 15.85 2.71
CA ARG A 563 20.52 15.78 3.42
C ARG A 563 19.95 17.17 3.57
N LEU A 564 18.85 17.43 2.86
CA LEU A 564 18.12 18.69 2.88
C LEU A 564 16.85 18.52 3.71
N THR A 565 16.74 19.25 4.81
CA THR A 565 15.60 19.23 5.72
C THR A 565 14.85 20.56 5.64
N TYR A 566 13.55 20.51 5.40
CA TYR A 566 12.68 21.66 5.36
C TYR A 566 11.51 21.50 6.32
N PHE A 567 11.34 22.49 7.18
CA PHE A 567 10.13 22.73 7.95
C PHE A 567 9.57 24.09 7.53
N GLN A 568 8.34 24.08 7.04
CA GLN A 568 7.66 25.30 6.59
C GLN A 568 7.65 26.35 7.71
N ASP A 569 8.01 27.58 7.36
CA ASP A 569 8.05 28.74 8.26
C ASP A 569 8.92 28.54 9.51
N LYS A 570 9.88 27.60 9.48
CA LYS A 570 10.74 27.31 10.63
C LYS A 570 12.20 27.13 10.28
N GLN A 571 12.53 26.20 9.38
CA GLN A 571 13.92 25.81 9.17
C GLN A 571 14.16 25.24 7.78
N LEU A 572 15.25 25.68 7.13
CA LEU A 572 15.86 25.03 5.98
C LEU A 572 17.31 24.69 6.31
N LYS A 573 17.59 23.40 6.45
CA LYS A 573 18.91 22.90 6.86
C LYS A 573 19.48 21.97 5.81
N LEU A 574 20.75 22.17 5.47
CA LEU A 574 21.50 21.30 4.57
C LEU A 574 22.70 20.71 5.28
N GLU A 575 22.84 19.39 5.21
CA GLU A 575 23.97 18.63 5.77
C GLU A 575 24.64 17.81 4.66
N LEU A 576 25.97 17.68 4.76
CA LEU A 576 26.81 16.97 3.78
C LEU A 576 27.68 15.94 4.47
N GLN A 577 27.83 14.77 3.86
CA GLN A 577 28.77 13.72 4.24
C GLN A 577 29.67 13.44 3.04
N TYR A 578 30.96 13.77 3.14
CA TYR A 578 31.91 13.55 2.03
C TYR A 578 33.39 13.44 2.46
N LYS A 579 33.70 13.67 3.75
CA LYS A 579 35.06 13.54 4.30
C LYS A 579 35.27 12.24 5.07
N VAL A 580 34.31 11.91 5.93
CA VAL A 580 34.31 10.71 6.78
C VAL A 580 32.93 10.06 6.67
N GLU A 581 32.92 8.73 6.58
CA GLU A 581 31.69 7.95 6.49
C GLU A 581 30.88 8.11 7.79
N ASP A 582 29.56 8.26 7.65
CA ASP A 582 28.59 8.50 8.73
C ASP A 582 28.78 9.78 9.57
N GLU A 583 29.69 10.67 9.17
CA GLU A 583 29.88 11.99 9.79
C GLU A 583 29.26 13.10 8.94
N TRP A 584 28.14 13.65 9.42
CA TRP A 584 27.41 14.74 8.77
C TRP A 584 27.94 16.10 9.20
N GLN A 585 28.28 16.94 8.22
CA GLN A 585 28.70 18.33 8.42
C GLN A 585 27.58 19.25 7.98
N THR A 586 27.12 20.13 8.88
CA THR A 586 26.13 21.15 8.53
C THR A 586 26.77 22.15 7.55
N CYS A 587 26.16 22.27 6.36
CA CYS A 587 26.53 23.25 5.36
C CYS A 587 25.92 24.60 5.70
N PHE A 588 24.61 24.64 5.90
CA PHE A 588 23.90 25.79 6.41
C PHE A 588 22.65 25.38 7.17
N ASP A 589 22.18 26.28 8.03
CA ASP A 589 20.95 26.15 8.80
C ASP A 589 20.28 27.52 8.83
N LEU A 590 19.20 27.68 8.07
CA LEU A 590 18.48 28.93 7.90
C LEU A 590 17.17 28.87 8.69
N GLU A 591 17.01 29.80 9.62
CA GLU A 591 15.74 30.06 10.30
C GLU A 591 14.81 30.87 9.38
N ASP A 592 13.51 30.60 9.45
CA ASP A 592 12.46 31.28 8.67
C ASP A 592 12.69 31.28 7.14
N PRO A 593 12.84 30.11 6.50
CA PRO A 593 13.07 30.03 5.06
C PRO A 593 11.83 30.45 4.25
N PRO A 594 12.02 30.90 2.98
CA PRO A 594 10.90 31.15 2.07
C PRO A 594 9.97 29.95 1.91
N ALA A 595 8.70 30.22 1.62
CA ALA A 595 7.70 29.19 1.38
C ALA A 595 7.99 28.45 0.06
N VAL A 596 8.33 27.17 0.17
CA VAL A 596 8.45 26.26 -0.98
C VAL A 596 7.03 25.90 -1.47
N PRO A 597 6.78 25.78 -2.78
CA PRO A 597 5.46 25.41 -3.29
C PRO A 597 4.92 24.12 -2.67
N ASN A 598 3.64 24.12 -2.26
CA ASN A 598 2.96 22.96 -1.67
C ASN A 598 2.88 21.73 -2.59
N ILE A 599 3.11 21.93 -3.89
CA ILE A 599 3.26 20.87 -4.88
C ILE A 599 4.56 21.18 -5.61
N ALA A 600 5.63 20.50 -5.21
CA ALA A 600 6.94 20.65 -5.81
C ALA A 600 7.48 19.30 -6.27
N TYR A 601 8.29 19.27 -7.32
CA TYR A 601 8.92 18.06 -7.83
C TYR A 601 10.40 18.07 -7.45
N VAL A 602 10.93 16.89 -7.13
CA VAL A 602 12.37 16.70 -6.91
C VAL A 602 13.02 16.49 -8.26
N GLY A 603 13.90 17.41 -8.66
CA GLY A 603 14.63 17.37 -9.91
C GLY A 603 16.13 17.41 -9.72
N PHE A 604 16.86 16.96 -10.74
CA PHE A 604 18.30 17.09 -10.84
C PHE A 604 18.66 17.43 -12.28
N THR A 605 19.56 18.40 -12.47
CA THR A 605 20.06 18.78 -13.79
C THR A 605 21.56 18.99 -13.73
N ALA A 606 22.25 18.70 -14.82
CA ALA A 606 23.65 19.05 -15.00
C ALA A 606 23.89 19.52 -16.43
N GLU A 607 24.89 20.37 -16.61
CA GLU A 607 25.35 20.86 -17.91
C GLU A 607 26.88 20.87 -17.93
N THR A 608 27.49 20.61 -19.07
CA THR A 608 28.94 20.74 -19.27
C THR A 608 29.22 21.69 -20.43
N GLY A 609 30.09 22.68 -20.18
CA GLY A 609 30.63 23.57 -21.21
C GLY A 609 31.85 22.97 -21.90
N GLU A 610 32.93 23.75 -22.04
CA GLU A 610 34.23 23.24 -22.48
C GLU A 610 34.88 22.32 -21.45
N LEU A 611 34.63 22.61 -20.17
CA LEU A 611 35.03 21.79 -19.04
C LEU A 611 33.89 20.86 -18.64
N SER A 612 34.25 19.64 -18.26
CA SER A 612 33.29 18.57 -18.04
C SER A 612 33.63 17.74 -16.81
N ASP A 613 32.58 17.17 -16.22
CA ASP A 613 32.65 16.20 -15.14
C ASP A 613 31.52 15.18 -15.34
N ASN A 614 31.69 13.97 -14.77
CA ASN A 614 30.60 13.04 -14.59
C ASN A 614 29.79 13.43 -13.36
N HIS A 615 28.48 13.52 -13.51
CA HIS A 615 27.54 13.82 -12.43
C HIS A 615 26.59 12.64 -12.23
N ASP A 616 26.89 11.80 -11.23
CA ASP A 616 26.20 10.54 -10.97
C ASP A 616 25.28 10.68 -9.74
N ILE A 617 23.98 10.45 -9.92
CA ILE A 617 22.99 10.29 -8.86
C ILE A 617 22.86 8.80 -8.55
N ILE A 618 23.16 8.41 -7.30
CA ILE A 618 23.22 7.02 -6.86
C ILE A 618 21.91 6.62 -6.19
N SER A 619 21.42 7.44 -5.27
CA SER A 619 20.13 7.21 -4.60
C SER A 619 19.47 8.52 -4.19
N VAL A 620 18.13 8.52 -4.17
CA VAL A 620 17.33 9.64 -3.67
C VAL A 620 16.26 9.07 -2.75
N ALA A 621 16.16 9.62 -1.54
CA ALA A 621 15.17 9.25 -0.54
C ALA A 621 14.50 10.50 0.02
N ALA A 622 13.18 10.61 -0.13
CA ALA A 622 12.40 11.68 0.47
C ALA A 622 11.53 11.12 1.60
N LYS A 623 11.62 11.72 2.79
CA LYS A 623 10.85 11.37 4.00
C LYS A 623 10.00 12.57 4.42
N ASN A 624 8.74 12.34 4.77
CA ASN A 624 7.89 13.39 5.34
C ASN A 624 8.20 13.55 6.84
N LEU A 625 8.29 14.78 7.32
CA LEU A 625 8.54 15.07 8.74
C LEU A 625 7.23 15.48 9.43
N TYR A 626 6.93 14.86 10.56
CA TYR A 626 5.76 15.20 11.38
C TYR A 626 6.22 15.87 12.66
N THR A 627 5.81 17.12 12.87
CA THR A 627 5.91 17.77 14.18
C THR A 627 4.84 17.18 15.10
N GLN A 628 5.27 16.47 16.14
CA GLN A 628 4.38 16.03 17.21
C GLN A 628 3.77 17.27 17.89
N PRO A 629 2.44 17.35 18.12
CA PRO A 629 1.85 18.44 18.88
C PRO A 629 2.24 18.34 20.37
N GLY A 630 3.20 19.17 20.77
CA GLY A 630 3.36 19.77 22.10
C GLY A 630 3.41 18.86 23.34
N THR A 631 4.63 18.48 23.75
CA THR A 631 5.00 18.59 25.18
C THR A 631 5.54 19.99 25.41
N SER A 632 4.75 20.81 26.11
CA SER A 632 5.15 22.13 26.59
C SER A 632 6.36 22.03 27.52
N SER A 633 7.57 22.25 26.99
CA SER A 633 8.72 22.58 27.82
C SER A 633 8.60 24.06 28.22
N ASN A 634 8.12 24.28 29.43
CA ASN A 634 8.17 25.57 30.09
C ASN A 634 9.63 25.93 30.35
N THR A 635 10.24 26.73 29.48
CA THR A 635 11.49 27.44 29.78
C THR A 635 11.25 28.93 29.53
N GLY A 636 10.54 29.53 30.48
CA GLY A 636 10.53 30.99 30.65
C GLY A 636 11.93 31.46 31.03
N SER A 637 12.49 32.28 30.15
CA SER A 637 13.68 33.11 30.39
C SER A 637 13.56 33.91 31.68
N LYS A 638 14.58 33.83 32.54
CA LYS A 638 14.99 34.94 33.42
C LYS A 638 16.50 35.09 33.41
N SER A 639 16.93 36.20 32.83
CA SER A 639 18.24 36.80 32.98
C SER A 639 18.51 37.21 34.45
N SER A 640 19.72 36.95 34.96
CA SER A 640 20.39 37.91 35.85
C SER A 640 21.88 37.61 36.03
N SER A 641 22.63 38.69 35.92
CA SER A 641 24.06 38.93 36.12
C SER A 641 24.64 38.60 37.49
N SER A 642 25.89 38.14 37.46
CA SER A 642 27.07 38.47 38.29
C SER A 642 27.03 38.53 39.84
N LYS A 643 28.10 37.94 40.41
CA LYS A 643 28.85 38.24 41.65
C LYS A 643 28.25 37.85 43.02
N GLY A 644 29.03 37.08 43.77
CA GLY A 644 28.93 37.00 45.24
C GLY A 644 29.69 35.83 45.87
N LYS A 645 30.76 36.14 46.62
CA LYS A 645 31.69 35.22 47.30
C LYS A 645 31.11 34.53 48.56
N SER A 646 31.75 33.41 48.92
CA SER A 646 32.30 33.06 50.25
C SER A 646 31.47 32.26 51.28
N ARG A 647 32.12 31.15 51.70
CA ARG A 647 32.36 30.59 53.07
C ARG A 647 31.61 29.33 53.52
N LYS A 648 32.44 28.28 53.70
CA LYS A 648 32.63 27.36 54.84
C LYS A 648 31.42 27.03 55.74
N GLY A 649 31.23 25.72 55.97
CA GLY A 649 30.62 25.21 57.19
C GLY A 649 30.29 23.73 57.13
N SER A 650 31.10 22.91 57.78
CA SER A 650 30.93 21.47 58.00
C SER A 650 29.70 21.14 58.85
N GLY A 651 28.99 20.05 58.55
CA GLY A 651 28.00 19.46 59.44
C GLY A 651 27.50 18.10 58.94
N LYS A 652 27.80 17.04 59.70
CA LYS A 652 27.41 15.63 59.51
C LYS A 652 25.89 15.45 59.34
N THR A 653 25.48 14.51 58.48
CA THR A 653 24.33 13.63 58.74
C THR A 653 24.38 12.35 57.90
N THR A 654 24.50 11.23 58.62
CA THR A 654 23.81 9.93 58.43
C THR A 654 23.66 9.35 57.03
N GLY A 655 24.35 8.23 56.81
CA GLY A 655 24.17 7.35 55.67
C GLY A 655 22.79 6.70 55.64
N GLY A 656 22.27 6.58 54.42
CA GLY A 656 21.18 5.70 54.02
C GLY A 656 21.43 5.31 52.57
N GLN A 657 22.10 4.17 52.36
CA GLN A 657 22.22 3.53 51.05
C GLN A 657 20.83 3.06 50.61
N LYS A 658 20.38 3.48 49.43
CA LYS A 658 19.39 2.72 48.65
C LYS A 658 20.16 1.85 47.66
N GLU A 659 20.04 0.55 47.86
CA GLU A 659 20.60 -0.51 47.02
C GLU A 659 20.02 -0.43 45.60
N GLY A 660 20.90 -0.32 44.60
CA GLY A 660 20.59 -0.69 43.22
C GLY A 660 20.69 -2.20 43.11
N GLY A 661 19.58 -2.88 42.82
CA GLY A 661 19.55 -4.33 42.61
C GLY A 661 20.44 -4.72 41.43
N SER A 662 21.58 -5.33 41.73
CA SER A 662 22.51 -5.85 40.74
C SER A 662 21.90 -7.06 40.02
N TRP A 663 21.90 -7.02 38.69
CA TRP A 663 21.47 -8.10 37.78
C TRP A 663 22.15 -9.46 38.08
N THR A 664 23.25 -9.46 38.82
CA THR A 664 23.97 -10.66 39.26
C THR A 664 23.09 -11.60 40.08
N TRP A 665 22.23 -11.07 40.95
CA TRP A 665 21.39 -11.91 41.84
C TRP A 665 20.28 -12.64 41.09
N PHE A 666 19.80 -12.06 39.98
CA PHE A 666 18.83 -12.70 39.10
C PHE A 666 19.43 -13.93 38.41
N PHE A 667 20.65 -13.82 37.87
CA PHE A 667 21.33 -14.92 37.20
C PHE A 667 21.75 -16.04 38.17
N THR A 668 22.14 -15.72 39.40
CA THR A 668 22.47 -16.74 40.42
C THR A 668 21.27 -17.66 40.73
N LYS A 669 20.05 -17.13 40.76
CA LYS A 669 18.84 -17.92 40.99
C LYS A 669 18.51 -18.87 39.83
N ILE A 670 18.74 -18.43 38.59
CA ILE A 670 18.53 -19.27 37.40
C ILE A 670 19.50 -20.46 37.40
N ILE A 671 20.77 -20.21 37.72
CA ILE A 671 21.79 -21.27 37.80
C ILE A 671 21.44 -22.28 38.90
N LEU A 672 21.06 -21.82 40.09
CA LEU A 672 20.62 -22.69 41.19
C LEU A 672 19.39 -23.52 40.81
N PHE A 673 18.43 -22.93 40.09
CA PHE A 673 17.24 -23.64 39.63
C PHE A 673 17.59 -24.76 38.62
N ILE A 674 18.50 -24.49 37.69
CA ILE A 674 18.97 -25.50 36.71
C ILE A 674 19.71 -26.64 37.42
N ILE A 675 20.53 -26.33 38.43
CA ILE A 675 21.24 -27.35 39.21
C ILE A 675 20.25 -28.25 39.98
N VAL A 676 19.23 -27.66 40.62
CA VAL A 676 18.22 -28.43 41.36
C VAL A 676 17.36 -29.27 40.41
N ALA A 677 16.93 -28.71 39.27
CA ALA A 677 16.16 -29.45 38.27
C ALA A 677 16.96 -30.59 37.64
N GLY A 678 18.25 -30.34 37.33
CA GLY A 678 19.18 -31.35 36.84
C GLY A 678 19.41 -32.47 37.87
N GLY A 679 19.64 -32.11 39.14
CA GLY A 679 19.77 -33.07 40.24
C GLY A 679 18.51 -33.92 40.44
N ALA A 680 17.32 -33.30 40.36
CA ALA A 680 16.04 -34.02 40.45
C ALA A 680 15.84 -34.98 39.26
N TYR A 681 16.23 -34.58 38.05
CA TYR A 681 16.15 -35.43 36.86
C TYR A 681 17.10 -36.63 36.93
N VAL A 682 18.34 -36.42 37.39
CA VAL A 682 19.32 -37.50 37.61
C VAL A 682 18.84 -38.43 38.73
N GLY A 683 18.30 -37.89 39.83
CA GLY A 683 17.72 -38.66 40.92
C GLY A 683 16.52 -39.51 40.47
N TYR A 684 15.62 -38.93 39.67
CA TYR A 684 14.46 -39.63 39.13
C TYR A 684 14.87 -40.75 38.14
N THR A 685 15.86 -40.50 37.28
CA THR A 685 16.35 -41.52 36.34
C THR A 685 17.10 -42.65 37.04
N ALA A 686 17.87 -42.36 38.08
CA ALA A 686 18.53 -43.38 38.93
C ALA A 686 17.52 -44.18 39.78
N TYR A 687 16.45 -43.56 40.29
CA TYR A 687 15.35 -44.26 40.94
C TYR A 687 14.63 -45.20 39.97
N ARG A 688 14.36 -44.72 38.74
CA ARG A 688 13.67 -45.51 37.71
C ARG A 688 14.51 -46.70 37.21
N SER A 689 15.84 -46.60 37.21
CA SER A 689 16.72 -47.71 36.85
C SER A 689 16.79 -48.77 37.97
N LYS A 690 16.82 -48.36 39.25
CA LYS A 690 16.73 -49.29 40.41
C LYS A 690 15.36 -49.96 40.56
N ALA A 691 14.27 -49.30 40.18
CA ALA A 691 12.93 -49.89 40.23
C ALA A 691 12.70 -50.98 39.16
N LYS A 692 13.57 -51.09 38.13
CA LYS A 692 13.52 -52.14 37.11
C LYS A 692 14.34 -53.40 37.45
N SER A 693 15.18 -53.38 38.48
CA SER A 693 16.01 -54.54 38.88
C SER A 693 15.40 -55.42 39.98
N HIS A 694 14.14 -55.18 40.39
CA HIS A 694 13.43 -55.97 41.40
C HIS A 694 12.18 -56.71 40.87
N ARG A 695 12.07 -56.88 39.54
CA ARG A 695 11.15 -57.85 38.92
C ARG A 695 11.92 -58.77 38.00
N PHE A 696 12.79 -59.60 38.59
CA PHE A 696 13.11 -60.96 38.19
C PHE A 696 13.46 -61.75 39.44
#